data_AF-A0A8T3WIS1-F1
#
_entry.id   AF-A0A8T3WIS1-F1
#
_cell.length_a   1.000
_cell.length_b   1.000
_cell.length_c   1.000
_cell.angle_alpha   90.00
_cell.angle_beta   90.00
_cell.angle_gamma   90.00
#
_symmetry.space_group_name_H-M   'P 1'
#
loop_
_entity.id
_entity.type
_entity.pdbx_description
1 polymer ?
#
loop_
_entity_poly.entity_id
_entity_poly.type
_entity_poly.pdbx_seq_one_letter_code
_entity_poly.pdbx_strand_id
1 'polypeptide(L)'
;MAKFLEDIVKEDLERESTPGKSIGSGIRDFFDSPIIRHPVITSSIFFIGLEYLRYKYPEIIPSERINIPVAYGIYSIVGLIKEYILEGRGLKAKGIYSWFLQNPKIAAFFGAFSGGLITYYGEGKMNDIIPGNLPSLTLENSIHAGVITETLSRGLKNLRRIKQSIKRIKTSVYEKAYNFLFERPLALSSLVFMFSFYSYYDYRTRYRVHHPNTPFLSGNILEDLLDHTGSMFSIAARSGILTSAGFALSLVVSSLLHGHSLREYYHRSAKLIHTVLGNNDNSIEHQEQLVNLPNSAERNIEDLVDLGNNFYESEDRINAFKCYKRALRLFSKKGERINYVDFFRRTFGLDFISRGIRKLRFRNKLDDESTINRVFISLLNKDTNAVSYMKDAAERNPDDPKILYLYGKVLEILGYKESGRLQKLEAIRRVMSTSNLIEISSTKYRVALFDDELFGDEVVTKSGDRSSLEGFVKATNDVRSIAADFDDYDVPIPVGVIDHDEKSYYIMEMAHGELLSDRIREGKAEAEDFYNVADFMGLIHARIKPLDGERDYVEVINHRLTACGFSMDFVSRLCESIDSLKDSLENILRVSNRDGHPRNWIRSDYGGIIAIDIEGGRFVPLTFDTANLLGQYDVFDEEQEDLIFTKHLDAFKRYSVDNNDIDIPKYRLAYFNSLIIRAFEIYVQVKDTNREVMISSLENAKRAVVRVEREFSKYYGRKDESYKVIYEALEKLKIN
;
A
#
# COMPACT_ATOMS: atom_id res chain seq x y z
N MET A 1 -28.11 16.76 22.80
CA MET A 1 -26.79 17.37 23.08
C MET A 1 -26.33 17.10 24.52
N ALA A 2 -27.07 17.53 25.56
CA ALA A 2 -26.64 17.36 26.97
C ALA A 2 -26.53 15.89 27.44
N LYS A 3 -27.50 15.04 27.10
CA LYS A 3 -27.50 13.60 27.46
C LYS A 3 -26.38 12.78 26.79
N PHE A 4 -25.91 13.22 25.62
CA PHE A 4 -24.82 12.59 24.86
C PHE A 4 -23.44 12.94 25.44
N LEU A 5 -23.29 14.14 26.01
CA LEU A 5 -22.07 14.55 26.73
C LEU A 5 -22.01 13.92 28.13
N GLU A 6 -23.15 13.69 28.77
CA GLU A 6 -23.24 12.97 30.04
C GLU A 6 -22.77 11.52 29.92
N ASP A 7 -23.12 10.83 28.83
CA ASP A 7 -22.71 9.43 28.60
C ASP A 7 -21.20 9.31 28.31
N ILE A 8 -20.59 10.26 27.59
CA ILE A 8 -19.14 10.30 27.32
C ILE A 8 -18.34 10.62 28.59
N VAL A 9 -18.80 11.60 29.37
CA VAL A 9 -18.13 11.99 30.64
C VAL A 9 -18.28 10.89 31.69
N LYS A 10 -19.39 10.14 31.68
CA LYS A 10 -19.61 9.01 32.58
C LYS A 10 -18.77 7.80 32.21
N GLU A 11 -18.57 7.52 30.93
CA GLU A 11 -17.69 6.42 30.45
C GLU A 11 -16.20 6.72 30.72
N ASP A 12 -15.78 7.98 30.67
CA ASP A 12 -14.42 8.40 31.05
C ASP A 12 -14.21 8.52 32.57
N LEU A 13 -15.20 8.98 33.34
CA LEU A 13 -15.11 9.05 34.80
C LEU A 13 -15.13 7.66 35.46
N GLU A 14 -15.87 6.70 34.91
CA GLU A 14 -15.87 5.31 35.39
C GLU A 14 -14.55 4.57 35.10
N ARG A 15 -13.75 5.05 34.12
CA ARG A 15 -12.39 4.56 33.86
C ARG A 15 -11.32 5.16 34.78
N GLU A 16 -11.54 6.37 35.30
CA GLU A 16 -10.56 7.05 36.16
C GLU A 16 -10.75 6.79 37.67
N SER A 17 -11.89 6.25 38.10
CA SER A 17 -12.21 6.05 39.51
C SER A 17 -11.78 4.69 40.09
N THR A 18 -10.55 4.21 39.82
CA THR A 18 -9.96 3.10 40.60
C THR A 18 -8.91 3.64 41.59
N PRO A 19 -9.20 3.73 42.90
CA PRO A 19 -8.28 4.27 43.90
C PRO A 19 -7.21 3.22 44.23
N GLY A 20 -6.02 3.39 43.65
CA GLY A 20 -4.92 2.44 43.85
C GLY A 20 -3.59 2.87 43.20
N LYS A 21 -3.29 4.16 43.10
CA LYS A 21 -1.95 4.62 42.67
C LYS A 21 -1.01 4.66 43.87
N SER A 22 -0.60 3.48 44.35
CA SER A 22 0.61 3.35 45.16
C SER A 22 1.83 3.50 44.23
N ILE A 23 3.01 3.66 44.84
CA ILE A 23 4.36 3.77 44.24
C ILE A 23 4.62 2.84 43.02
N GLY A 24 3.83 1.77 42.85
CA GLY A 24 3.87 0.90 41.68
C GLY A 24 3.45 1.52 40.34
N SER A 25 2.66 2.59 40.28
CA SER A 25 2.25 3.21 38.99
C SER A 25 3.40 3.93 38.29
N GLY A 26 4.17 4.75 39.00
CA GLY A 26 5.35 5.42 38.42
C GLY A 26 6.45 4.45 38.00
N ILE A 27 6.61 3.33 38.73
CA ILE A 27 7.51 2.24 38.34
C ILE A 27 6.97 1.56 37.07
N ARG A 28 5.69 1.23 37.01
CA ARG A 28 5.07 0.58 35.84
C ARG A 28 5.14 1.48 34.59
N ASP A 29 4.87 2.77 34.73
CA ASP A 29 4.95 3.76 33.65
C ASP A 29 6.39 3.93 33.14
N PHE A 30 7.38 3.90 34.05
CA PHE A 30 8.80 3.85 33.68
C PHE A 30 9.12 2.59 32.87
N PHE A 31 8.74 1.40 33.37
CA PHE A 31 8.96 0.12 32.68
C PHE A 31 8.16 -0.03 31.37
N ASP A 32 7.03 0.67 31.24
CA ASP A 32 6.20 0.70 30.03
C ASP A 32 6.66 1.70 28.97
N SER A 33 7.63 2.57 29.32
CA SER A 33 8.29 3.47 28.38
C SER A 33 8.81 2.72 27.15
N PRO A 34 8.51 3.19 25.92
CA PRO A 34 9.03 2.63 24.67
C PRO A 34 10.56 2.53 24.65
N ILE A 35 11.22 3.45 25.36
CA ILE A 35 12.68 3.53 25.50
C ILE A 35 13.23 2.24 26.09
N ILE A 36 12.62 1.71 27.15
CA ILE A 36 13.05 0.50 27.90
C ILE A 36 12.78 -0.80 27.11
N ARG A 37 12.03 -0.75 26.00
CA ARG A 37 11.71 -1.92 25.16
C ARG A 37 12.72 -2.16 24.04
N HIS A 38 13.63 -1.21 23.81
CA HIS A 38 14.62 -1.27 22.73
C HIS A 38 16.01 -1.63 23.30
N PRO A 39 16.59 -2.77 22.91
CA PRO A 39 17.81 -3.30 23.52
C PRO A 39 19.00 -2.34 23.43
N VAL A 40 19.25 -1.80 22.24
CA VAL A 40 20.39 -0.90 21.99
C VAL A 40 20.24 0.41 22.78
N ILE A 41 19.12 1.12 22.59
CA ILE A 41 18.86 2.41 23.24
C ILE A 41 18.88 2.30 24.77
N THR A 42 18.22 1.28 25.33
CA THR A 42 18.17 1.09 26.79
C THR A 42 19.55 0.81 27.34
N SER A 43 20.32 -0.05 26.67
CA SER A 43 21.69 -0.39 27.08
C SER A 43 22.63 0.82 26.96
N SER A 44 22.47 1.66 25.94
CA SER A 44 23.22 2.91 25.81
C SER A 44 22.89 3.92 26.90
N ILE A 45 21.61 4.07 27.27
CA ILE A 45 21.19 4.96 28.36
C ILE A 45 21.71 4.45 29.72
N PHE A 46 21.59 3.16 30.00
CA PHE A 46 22.17 2.58 31.22
C PHE A 46 23.69 2.68 31.24
N PHE A 47 24.36 2.50 30.10
CA PHE A 47 25.80 2.69 30.00
C PHE A 47 26.20 4.13 30.31
N ILE A 48 25.56 5.12 29.69
CA ILE A 48 25.81 6.56 29.95
C ILE A 48 25.49 6.91 31.41
N GLY A 49 24.41 6.37 31.97
CA GLY A 49 24.04 6.60 33.38
C GLY A 49 25.03 5.99 34.38
N LEU A 50 25.54 4.79 34.10
CA LEU A 50 26.59 4.15 34.90
C LEU A 50 27.92 4.88 34.78
N GLU A 51 28.27 5.37 33.59
CA GLU A 51 29.43 6.22 33.33
C GLU A 51 29.34 7.56 34.07
N TYR A 52 28.16 8.17 34.11
CA TYR A 52 27.92 9.38 34.88
C TYR A 52 28.00 9.13 36.40
N LEU A 53 27.44 8.03 36.90
CA LEU A 53 27.56 7.63 38.32
C LEU A 53 29.01 7.32 38.70
N ARG A 54 29.77 6.69 37.81
CA ARG A 54 31.21 6.44 37.96
C ARG A 54 32.00 7.75 38.07
N TYR A 55 31.74 8.69 37.17
CA TYR A 55 32.38 10.00 37.18
C TYR A 55 32.09 10.75 38.50
N LYS A 56 30.87 10.61 39.03
CA LYS A 56 30.43 11.32 40.22
C LYS A 56 30.83 10.63 41.55
N TYR A 57 30.97 9.30 41.55
CA TYR A 57 31.26 8.49 42.74
C TYR A 57 32.29 7.38 42.42
N PRO A 58 33.56 7.74 42.15
CA PRO A 58 34.57 6.80 41.68
C PRO A 58 34.94 5.74 42.73
N GLU A 59 34.78 6.03 44.02
CA GLU A 59 34.97 5.06 45.11
C GLU A 59 33.89 3.95 45.17
N ILE A 60 32.72 4.16 44.57
CA ILE A 60 31.59 3.20 44.62
C ILE A 60 31.64 2.22 43.44
N ILE A 61 32.13 2.66 42.28
CA ILE A 61 32.12 1.83 41.06
C ILE A 61 33.54 1.76 40.46
N PRO A 62 34.28 0.65 40.70
CA PRO A 62 35.65 0.49 40.19
C PRO A 62 35.73 0.60 38.66
N SER A 63 36.81 1.23 38.17
CA SER A 63 37.04 1.59 36.76
C SER A 63 36.97 0.44 35.76
N GLU A 64 37.20 -0.80 36.21
CA GLU A 64 37.34 -1.99 35.36
C GLU A 64 36.01 -2.71 35.07
N ARG A 65 34.87 -2.26 35.62
CA ARG A 65 33.64 -3.08 35.67
C ARG A 65 32.40 -2.50 34.98
N ILE A 66 32.41 -1.27 34.48
CA ILE A 66 31.29 -0.73 33.69
C ILE A 66 31.62 -0.87 32.21
N ASN A 67 30.88 -1.72 31.51
CA ASN A 67 30.95 -1.85 30.06
C ASN A 67 29.54 -2.04 29.47
N ILE A 68 29.42 -1.83 28.16
CA ILE A 68 28.16 -1.97 27.41
C ILE A 68 27.44 -3.32 27.66
N PRO A 69 28.13 -4.47 27.79
CA PRO A 69 27.50 -5.74 28.17
C PRO A 69 26.89 -5.75 29.57
N VAL A 70 27.50 -5.10 30.57
CA VAL A 70 26.90 -4.94 31.89
C VAL A 70 25.61 -4.12 31.78
N ALA A 71 25.62 -3.06 30.95
CA ALA A 71 24.41 -2.28 30.67
C ALA A 71 23.33 -3.08 29.90
N TYR A 72 23.73 -3.97 28.99
CA TYR A 72 22.83 -4.88 28.26
C TYR A 72 22.27 -6.01 29.14
N GLY A 73 23.09 -6.53 30.05
CA GLY A 73 22.68 -7.48 31.09
C GLY A 73 21.64 -6.85 32.03
N ILE A 74 21.85 -5.59 32.42
CA ILE A 74 20.88 -4.80 33.19
C ILE A 74 19.59 -4.62 32.38
N TYR A 75 19.65 -4.24 31.09
CA TYR A 75 18.46 -4.19 30.21
C TYR A 75 17.70 -5.52 30.19
N SER A 76 18.41 -6.64 30.04
CA SER A 76 17.81 -7.96 29.97
C SER A 76 17.13 -8.32 31.29
N ILE A 77 17.79 -8.11 32.43
CA ILE A 77 17.27 -8.37 33.78
C ILE A 77 16.04 -7.48 34.08
N VAL A 78 16.12 -6.18 33.78
CA VAL A 78 15.02 -5.21 33.90
C VAL A 78 13.83 -5.65 33.05
N GLY A 79 14.08 -6.13 31.83
CA GLY A 79 13.05 -6.67 30.95
C GLY A 79 12.42 -7.97 31.45
N LEU A 80 13.17 -8.83 32.16
CA LEU A 80 12.67 -10.06 32.79
C LEU A 80 11.83 -9.78 34.04
N ILE A 81 12.29 -8.88 34.90
CA ILE A 81 11.53 -8.42 36.07
C ILE A 81 10.18 -7.87 35.61
N LYS A 82 10.19 -7.07 34.54
CA LYS A 82 8.94 -6.56 33.96
C LYS A 82 8.00 -7.68 33.50
N GLU A 83 8.47 -8.56 32.61
CA GLU A 83 7.61 -9.55 31.96
C GLU A 83 7.07 -10.63 32.91
N TYR A 84 7.87 -11.06 33.90
CA TYR A 84 7.51 -12.20 34.75
C TYR A 84 7.06 -11.82 36.16
N ILE A 85 7.56 -10.69 36.70
CA ILE A 85 7.22 -10.24 38.06
C ILE A 85 6.12 -9.19 38.01
N LEU A 86 6.24 -8.16 37.16
CA LEU A 86 5.26 -7.07 37.10
C LEU A 86 4.04 -7.39 36.22
N GLU A 87 4.24 -8.08 35.10
CA GLU A 87 3.16 -8.46 34.16
C GLU A 87 2.57 -9.86 34.45
N GLY A 88 3.15 -10.60 35.40
CA GLY A 88 2.63 -11.89 35.86
C GLY A 88 2.57 -12.99 34.79
N ARG A 89 3.38 -12.92 33.73
CA ARG A 89 3.40 -13.99 32.72
C ARG A 89 3.89 -15.29 33.33
N GLY A 90 3.03 -16.31 33.34
CA GLY A 90 3.43 -17.66 33.70
C GLY A 90 4.41 -18.27 32.69
N LEU A 91 5.43 -18.98 33.17
CA LEU A 91 6.31 -19.81 32.35
C LEU A 91 5.55 -21.07 31.89
N LYS A 92 4.63 -20.94 30.94
CA LYS A 92 3.94 -22.10 30.34
C LYS A 92 4.41 -22.31 28.90
N ALA A 93 5.07 -23.44 28.63
CA ALA A 93 5.35 -23.89 27.27
C ALA A 93 5.45 -25.42 27.15
N LYS A 94 4.91 -25.97 26.05
CA LYS A 94 5.14 -27.36 25.61
C LYS A 94 6.40 -27.41 24.72
N GLY A 95 7.59 -27.48 25.35
CA GLY A 95 8.88 -27.70 24.66
C GLY A 95 9.77 -26.47 24.48
N ILE A 96 11.09 -26.71 24.41
CA ILE A 96 12.18 -25.70 24.47
C ILE A 96 12.09 -24.66 23.33
N TYR A 97 11.73 -25.09 22.11
CA TYR A 97 11.60 -24.18 20.96
C TYR A 97 10.44 -23.18 21.12
N SER A 98 9.26 -23.65 21.53
CA SER A 98 8.12 -22.77 21.76
C SER A 98 8.37 -21.84 22.94
N TRP A 99 9.11 -22.31 23.95
CA TRP A 99 9.54 -21.52 25.08
C TRP A 99 10.51 -20.40 24.65
N PHE A 100 11.52 -20.69 23.82
CA PHE A 100 12.49 -19.71 23.35
C PHE A 100 11.87 -18.59 22.51
N LEU A 101 10.89 -18.92 21.65
CA LEU A 101 10.14 -17.96 20.83
C LEU A 101 9.15 -17.11 21.65
N GLN A 102 8.67 -17.63 22.77
CA GLN A 102 7.75 -16.93 23.65
C GLN A 102 8.48 -16.02 24.66
N ASN A 103 9.76 -16.27 24.89
CA ASN A 103 10.57 -15.63 25.93
C ASN A 103 11.89 -15.03 25.37
N PRO A 104 11.85 -14.12 24.38
CA PRO A 104 13.01 -13.62 23.63
C PRO A 104 14.06 -12.90 24.48
N LYS A 105 13.67 -12.31 25.62
CA LYS A 105 14.60 -11.66 26.55
C LYS A 105 15.36 -12.65 27.43
N ILE A 106 14.73 -13.76 27.81
CA ILE A 106 15.42 -14.86 28.50
C ILE A 106 16.45 -15.47 27.55
N ALA A 107 16.07 -15.70 26.29
CA ALA A 107 16.96 -16.15 25.23
C ALA A 107 18.17 -15.22 25.03
N ALA A 108 17.95 -13.90 24.99
CA ALA A 108 19.00 -12.90 24.88
C ALA A 108 19.93 -12.88 26.10
N PHE A 109 19.38 -13.02 27.30
CA PHE A 109 20.14 -13.14 28.54
C PHE A 109 21.03 -14.39 28.54
N PHE A 110 20.50 -15.56 28.15
CA PHE A 110 21.30 -16.77 28.00
C PHE A 110 22.37 -16.63 26.92
N GLY A 111 22.07 -16.01 25.78
CA GLY A 111 23.06 -15.76 24.72
C GLY A 111 24.21 -14.86 25.19
N ALA A 112 23.90 -13.77 25.88
CA ALA A 112 24.89 -12.86 26.45
C ALA A 112 25.69 -13.50 27.60
N PHE A 113 25.04 -14.27 28.49
CA PHE A 113 25.68 -14.99 29.59
C PHE A 113 26.60 -16.11 29.10
N SER A 114 26.16 -16.86 28.09
CA SER A 114 26.97 -17.91 27.44
C SER A 114 28.18 -17.31 26.74
N GLY A 115 27.99 -16.21 25.99
CA GLY A 115 29.09 -15.45 25.39
C GLY A 115 30.08 -14.97 26.44
N GLY A 116 29.59 -14.36 27.53
CA GLY A 116 30.43 -13.88 28.62
C GLY A 116 31.21 -14.98 29.35
N LEU A 117 30.60 -16.15 29.56
CA LEU A 117 31.28 -17.34 30.10
C LEU A 117 32.35 -17.87 29.14
N ILE A 118 32.08 -17.89 27.83
CA ILE A 118 33.03 -18.28 26.79
C ILE A 118 34.24 -17.34 26.78
N THR A 119 34.01 -16.03 26.91
CA THR A 119 35.09 -15.02 27.00
C THR A 119 35.88 -15.18 28.32
N TYR A 120 35.20 -15.30 29.46
CA TYR A 120 35.84 -15.42 30.78
C TYR A 120 36.69 -16.69 30.92
N TYR A 121 36.16 -17.85 30.51
CA TYR A 121 36.93 -19.10 30.55
C TYR A 121 37.97 -19.20 29.42
N GLY A 122 37.73 -18.56 28.28
CA GLY A 122 38.69 -18.44 27.19
C GLY A 122 39.93 -17.64 27.62
N GLU A 123 39.74 -16.50 28.27
CA GLU A 123 40.82 -15.65 28.75
C GLU A 123 41.53 -16.24 29.99
N GLY A 124 40.79 -16.84 30.93
CA GLY A 124 41.36 -17.36 32.18
C GLY A 124 42.09 -18.70 32.07
N LYS A 125 41.76 -19.56 31.10
CA LYS A 125 42.42 -20.88 30.93
C LYS A 125 43.31 -21.01 29.69
N MET A 126 43.17 -20.16 28.66
CA MET A 126 44.03 -20.27 27.47
C MET A 126 45.33 -19.46 27.55
N ASN A 127 45.41 -18.44 28.41
CA ASN A 127 46.65 -17.68 28.60
C ASN A 127 47.82 -18.56 29.07
N ASP A 128 47.55 -19.65 29.80
CA ASP A 128 48.58 -20.58 30.28
C ASP A 128 48.95 -21.67 29.25
N ILE A 129 48.18 -21.82 28.15
CA ILE A 129 48.30 -22.99 27.24
C ILE A 129 48.76 -22.57 25.82
N ILE A 130 48.50 -21.33 25.38
CA ILE A 130 48.90 -20.86 24.04
C ILE A 130 49.55 -19.47 24.17
N PRO A 131 50.89 -19.37 24.22
CA PRO A 131 51.57 -18.09 24.18
C PRO A 131 51.53 -17.53 22.76
N GLY A 132 50.67 -16.55 22.56
CA GLY A 132 50.50 -15.85 21.30
C GLY A 132 49.17 -15.13 21.30
N ASN A 133 49.22 -13.81 21.11
CA ASN A 133 48.07 -12.90 21.00
C ASN A 133 47.09 -13.35 19.91
N LEU A 134 46.26 -14.36 20.19
CA LEU A 134 44.97 -14.50 19.53
C LEU A 134 44.18 -13.27 19.96
N PRO A 135 43.70 -12.41 19.02
CA PRO A 135 42.84 -11.31 19.38
C PRO A 135 41.72 -11.88 20.23
N SER A 136 41.61 -11.36 21.46
CA SER A 136 40.68 -11.86 22.47
C SER A 136 39.34 -12.08 21.80
N LEU A 137 38.66 -13.16 22.18
CA LEU A 137 37.30 -13.41 21.71
C LEU A 137 36.43 -12.35 22.41
N THR A 138 36.45 -11.14 21.84
CA THR A 138 36.21 -9.89 22.53
C THR A 138 34.80 -9.84 23.07
N LEU A 139 34.66 -9.08 24.15
CA LEU A 139 33.42 -8.57 24.75
C LEU A 139 32.34 -8.18 23.71
N GLU A 140 32.77 -7.67 22.56
CA GLU A 140 31.97 -7.33 21.39
C GLU A 140 31.18 -8.52 20.81
N ASN A 141 31.76 -9.72 20.79
CA ASN A 141 31.12 -10.94 20.29
C ASN A 141 29.97 -11.42 21.21
N SER A 142 30.07 -11.18 22.51
CA SER A 142 29.02 -11.51 23.48
C SER A 142 27.80 -10.59 23.35
N ILE A 143 28.05 -9.30 23.04
CA ILE A 143 27.00 -8.31 22.75
C ILE A 143 26.32 -8.64 21.43
N HIS A 144 27.11 -8.95 20.39
CA HIS A 144 26.59 -9.35 19.09
C HIS A 144 25.74 -10.63 19.21
N ALA A 145 26.18 -11.63 19.98
CA ALA A 145 25.40 -12.84 20.22
C ALA A 145 24.05 -12.57 20.92
N GLY A 146 24.01 -11.69 21.93
CA GLY A 146 22.78 -11.30 22.63
C GLY A 146 21.80 -10.54 21.74
N VAL A 147 22.28 -9.54 20.98
CA VAL A 147 21.48 -8.72 20.07
C VAL A 147 20.96 -9.54 18.89
N ILE A 148 21.79 -10.39 18.31
CA ILE A 148 21.41 -11.31 17.23
C ILE A 148 20.34 -12.27 17.75
N THR A 149 20.51 -12.87 18.92
CA THR A 149 19.54 -13.82 19.49
C THR A 149 18.17 -13.20 19.75
N GLU A 150 18.11 -11.97 20.27
CA GLU A 150 16.85 -11.26 20.48
C GLU A 150 16.14 -10.92 19.16
N THR A 151 16.92 -10.43 18.18
CA THR A 151 16.43 -10.06 16.85
C THR A 151 15.91 -11.27 16.08
N LEU A 152 16.62 -12.40 16.16
CA LEU A 152 16.24 -13.70 15.59
C LEU A 152 14.92 -14.22 16.17
N SER A 153 14.75 -14.17 17.49
CA SER A 153 13.52 -14.68 18.15
C SER A 153 12.29 -13.82 17.79
N ARG A 154 12.45 -12.50 17.68
CA ARG A 154 11.38 -11.59 17.25
C ARG A 154 11.02 -11.77 15.76
N GLY A 155 12.02 -11.94 14.89
CA GLY A 155 11.83 -12.18 13.45
C GLY A 155 11.06 -13.48 13.17
N LEU A 156 11.44 -14.58 13.81
CA LEU A 156 10.77 -15.88 13.68
C LEU A 156 9.29 -15.85 14.15
N LYS A 157 8.98 -15.06 15.18
CA LYS A 157 7.61 -14.88 15.68
C LYS A 157 6.71 -14.12 14.69
N ASN A 158 7.25 -13.10 14.02
CA ASN A 158 6.53 -12.32 13.02
C ASN A 158 6.30 -13.12 11.73
N LEU A 159 7.29 -13.89 11.28
CA LEU A 159 7.17 -14.78 10.13
C LEU A 159 6.10 -15.88 10.34
N ARG A 160 5.96 -16.40 11.56
CA ARG A 160 4.89 -17.35 11.90
C ARG A 160 3.49 -16.76 11.76
N ARG A 161 3.32 -15.46 12.03
CA ARG A 161 2.04 -14.73 11.82
C ARG A 161 1.76 -14.54 10.33
N ILE A 162 2.77 -14.21 9.54
CA ILE A 162 2.68 -14.03 8.08
C ILE A 162 2.34 -15.36 7.37
N LYS A 163 2.86 -16.50 7.84
CA LYS A 163 2.51 -17.83 7.30
C LYS A 163 1.06 -18.24 7.60
N GLN A 164 0.47 -17.78 8.71
CA GLN A 164 -0.93 -18.03 9.02
C GLN A 164 -1.87 -17.31 8.04
N SER A 165 -1.44 -16.20 7.43
CA SER A 165 -2.19 -15.47 6.40
C SER A 165 -1.99 -16.03 4.97
N ILE A 166 -0.89 -16.73 4.66
CA ILE A 166 -0.52 -17.14 3.29
C ILE A 166 -0.96 -18.58 2.91
N LYS A 167 -1.70 -19.29 3.76
CA LYS A 167 -1.96 -20.75 3.68
C LYS A 167 -2.80 -21.27 2.48
N ARG A 168 -2.91 -20.56 1.35
CA ARG A 168 -3.80 -20.91 0.21
C ARG A 168 -3.15 -21.18 -1.15
N ILE A 169 -1.83 -21.27 -1.28
CA ILE A 169 -1.19 -21.49 -2.60
C ILE A 169 -0.36 -22.78 -2.59
N LYS A 170 -0.53 -23.63 -3.63
CA LYS A 170 0.13 -24.94 -3.78
C LYS A 170 1.57 -24.76 -4.31
N THR A 171 2.52 -25.48 -3.72
CA THR A 171 3.95 -25.18 -3.85
C THR A 171 4.76 -26.23 -4.64
N SER A 172 5.68 -25.76 -5.49
CA SER A 172 6.57 -26.57 -6.36
C SER A 172 7.75 -27.22 -5.62
N VAL A 173 8.59 -28.02 -6.31
CA VAL A 173 9.75 -28.72 -5.71
C VAL A 173 10.86 -27.75 -5.28
N TYR A 174 11.11 -26.67 -6.03
CA TYR A 174 12.02 -25.59 -5.62
C TYR A 174 11.52 -24.90 -4.35
N GLU A 175 10.21 -24.75 -4.23
CA GLU A 175 9.57 -24.19 -3.05
C GLU A 175 9.59 -25.16 -1.87
N LYS A 176 9.67 -26.49 -2.10
CA LYS A 176 9.92 -27.48 -1.02
C LYS A 176 11.36 -27.43 -0.51
N ALA A 177 12.35 -27.22 -1.38
CA ALA A 177 13.73 -27.03 -0.97
C ALA A 177 13.90 -25.69 -0.23
N TYR A 178 13.28 -24.63 -0.74
CA TYR A 178 13.15 -23.32 -0.10
C TYR A 178 12.46 -23.44 1.28
N ASN A 179 11.30 -24.10 1.34
CA ASN A 179 10.60 -24.38 2.58
C ASN A 179 11.42 -25.26 3.51
N PHE A 180 12.24 -26.21 3.04
CA PHE A 180 13.10 -27.01 3.94
C PHE A 180 14.19 -26.17 4.60
N LEU A 181 14.85 -25.29 3.83
CA LEU A 181 15.85 -24.33 4.34
C LEU A 181 15.22 -23.33 5.33
N PHE A 182 13.96 -22.93 5.10
CA PHE A 182 13.22 -21.96 5.93
C PHE A 182 12.41 -22.56 7.10
N GLU A 183 11.91 -23.79 6.99
CA GLU A 183 11.05 -24.45 7.98
C GLU A 183 11.86 -25.12 9.09
N ARG A 184 13.13 -25.43 8.82
CA ARG A 184 14.03 -26.08 9.79
C ARG A 184 15.36 -25.35 9.93
N PRO A 185 15.35 -24.03 10.26
CA PRO A 185 16.58 -23.27 10.48
C PRO A 185 17.46 -23.90 11.55
N LEU A 186 16.84 -24.50 12.58
CA LEU A 186 17.52 -25.29 13.61
C LEU A 186 18.15 -26.58 13.08
N ALA A 187 17.55 -27.26 12.11
CA ALA A 187 18.16 -28.45 11.53
C ALA A 187 19.35 -28.09 10.65
N LEU A 188 19.23 -27.04 9.84
CA LEU A 188 20.34 -26.53 9.01
C LEU A 188 21.48 -25.99 9.90
N SER A 189 21.16 -25.21 10.93
CA SER A 189 22.16 -24.70 11.89
C SER A 189 22.81 -25.83 12.66
N SER A 190 22.05 -26.86 13.05
CA SER A 190 22.61 -28.05 13.72
C SER A 190 23.50 -28.85 12.77
N LEU A 191 23.16 -28.97 11.49
CA LEU A 191 23.99 -29.64 10.49
C LEU A 191 25.27 -28.87 10.21
N VAL A 192 25.20 -27.54 10.05
CA VAL A 192 26.38 -26.68 9.89
C VAL A 192 27.26 -26.72 11.15
N PHE A 193 26.64 -26.69 12.34
CA PHE A 193 27.36 -26.82 13.60
C PHE A 193 28.07 -28.16 13.72
N MET A 194 27.37 -29.27 13.47
CA MET A 194 27.93 -30.61 13.53
C MET A 194 29.05 -30.81 12.51
N PHE A 195 28.88 -30.28 11.29
CA PHE A 195 29.89 -30.32 10.24
C PHE A 195 31.13 -29.53 10.65
N SER A 196 30.98 -28.26 11.05
CA SER A 196 32.11 -27.43 11.49
C SER A 196 32.79 -28.00 12.74
N PHE A 197 32.01 -28.50 13.70
CA PHE A 197 32.52 -29.15 14.91
C PHE A 197 33.38 -30.35 14.57
N TYR A 198 32.87 -31.23 13.70
CA TYR A 198 33.60 -32.40 13.25
C TYR A 198 34.86 -32.04 12.45
N SER A 199 34.78 -31.05 11.55
CA SER A 199 35.94 -30.60 10.77
C SER A 199 37.05 -30.02 11.64
N TYR A 200 36.71 -29.23 12.67
CA TYR A 200 37.70 -28.70 13.61
C TYR A 200 38.27 -29.78 14.53
N TYR A 201 37.43 -30.72 14.95
CA TYR A 201 37.86 -31.87 15.73
C TYR A 201 38.84 -32.74 14.95
N ASP A 202 38.49 -33.16 13.74
CA ASP A 202 39.32 -33.98 12.84
C ASP A 202 40.64 -33.27 12.46
N TYR A 203 40.60 -31.96 12.20
CA TYR A 203 41.82 -31.19 11.96
C TYR A 203 42.79 -31.25 13.15
N ARG A 204 42.29 -31.11 14.39
CA ARG A 204 43.13 -31.13 15.59
C ARG A 204 43.65 -32.53 15.92
N THR A 205 42.85 -33.57 15.71
CA THR A 205 43.29 -34.95 15.92
C THR A 205 44.36 -35.36 14.90
N ARG A 206 44.26 -34.91 13.64
CA ARG A 206 45.31 -35.11 12.63
C ARG A 206 46.57 -34.29 12.91
N TYR A 207 46.43 -33.07 13.43
CA TYR A 207 47.58 -32.23 13.80
C TYR A 207 48.47 -32.90 14.86
N ARG A 208 47.86 -33.63 15.80
CA ARG A 208 48.56 -34.45 16.82
C ARG A 208 49.47 -35.52 16.22
N VAL A 209 49.05 -36.17 15.13
CA VAL A 209 49.85 -37.21 14.45
C VAL A 209 51.21 -36.64 14.01
N HIS A 210 51.26 -35.35 13.68
CA HIS A 210 52.47 -34.66 13.27
C HIS A 210 53.21 -33.96 14.43
N HIS A 211 52.58 -33.79 15.60
CA HIS A 211 53.10 -33.04 16.74
C HIS A 211 52.79 -33.77 18.07
N PRO A 212 53.43 -34.93 18.33
CA PRO A 212 53.04 -35.85 19.41
C PRO A 212 53.23 -35.31 20.83
N ASN A 213 54.01 -34.23 21.00
CA ASN A 213 54.33 -33.63 22.31
C ASN A 213 53.37 -32.51 22.74
N THR A 214 52.37 -32.15 21.93
CA THR A 214 51.35 -31.17 22.33
C THR A 214 50.18 -31.86 23.05
N PRO A 215 49.72 -31.37 24.21
CA PRO A 215 48.71 -32.04 25.01
C PRO A 215 47.30 -31.73 24.47
N PHE A 216 46.83 -32.42 23.43
CA PHE A 216 45.46 -32.27 22.95
C PHE A 216 44.88 -33.58 22.38
N LEU A 217 43.57 -33.75 22.60
CA LEU A 217 42.59 -34.67 22.01
C LEU A 217 43.08 -36.09 21.60
N SER A 218 42.62 -37.10 22.33
CA SER A 218 42.83 -38.53 22.15
C SER A 218 42.41 -39.03 20.76
N GLY A 219 41.48 -38.35 20.10
CA GLY A 219 40.89 -38.79 18.84
C GLY A 219 39.60 -39.58 19.04
N ASN A 220 39.33 -40.02 20.27
CA ASN A 220 38.05 -40.56 20.69
C ASN A 220 37.19 -39.46 21.30
N ILE A 221 36.10 -39.08 20.61
CA ILE A 221 35.24 -37.95 20.99
C ILE A 221 34.71 -38.09 22.42
N LEU A 222 34.43 -39.32 22.88
CA LEU A 222 33.84 -39.55 24.19
C LEU A 222 34.87 -39.37 25.31
N GLU A 223 36.08 -39.89 25.12
CA GLU A 223 37.21 -39.71 26.04
C GLU A 223 37.62 -38.23 26.07
N ASP A 224 37.67 -37.59 24.91
CA ASP A 224 37.98 -36.17 24.78
C ASP A 224 36.96 -35.23 25.40
N LEU A 225 35.68 -35.61 25.37
CA LEU A 225 34.64 -34.88 26.07
C LEU A 225 34.78 -34.95 27.59
N LEU A 226 35.36 -36.03 28.13
CA LEU A 226 35.49 -36.25 29.57
C LEU A 226 36.82 -35.68 30.10
N ASP A 227 37.92 -35.95 29.40
CA ASP A 227 39.27 -35.71 29.88
C ASP A 227 39.88 -34.43 29.27
N HIS A 228 39.31 -33.94 28.16
CA HIS A 228 39.76 -32.75 27.45
C HIS A 228 38.61 -31.74 27.23
N THR A 229 37.74 -31.62 28.24
CA THR A 229 36.55 -30.74 28.27
C THR A 229 36.79 -29.32 27.75
N GLY A 230 37.87 -28.66 28.17
CA GLY A 230 38.19 -27.28 27.74
C GLY A 230 38.47 -27.18 26.22
N SER A 231 39.12 -28.20 25.68
CA SER A 231 39.46 -28.32 24.25
C SER A 231 38.22 -28.56 23.40
N MET A 232 37.34 -29.46 23.86
CA MET A 232 36.05 -29.75 23.21
C MET A 232 35.09 -28.56 23.28
N PHE A 233 35.07 -27.83 24.40
CA PHE A 233 34.30 -26.60 24.55
C PHE A 233 34.80 -25.49 23.61
N SER A 234 36.12 -25.37 23.42
CA SER A 234 36.69 -24.44 22.44
C SER A 234 36.28 -24.78 21.00
N ILE A 235 36.26 -26.07 20.62
CA ILE A 235 35.82 -26.50 19.28
C ILE A 235 34.32 -26.23 19.10
N ALA A 236 33.50 -26.52 20.11
CA ALA A 236 32.08 -26.20 20.13
C ALA A 236 31.82 -24.71 19.99
N ALA A 237 32.54 -23.87 20.74
CA ALA A 237 32.39 -22.42 20.67
C ALA A 237 32.73 -21.87 19.27
N ARG A 238 33.84 -22.30 18.67
CA ARG A 238 34.23 -21.88 17.31
C ARG A 238 33.23 -22.33 16.25
N SER A 239 32.70 -23.54 16.39
CA SER A 239 31.66 -24.07 15.50
C SER A 239 30.35 -23.32 15.66
N GLY A 240 29.99 -22.93 16.90
CA GLY A 240 28.83 -22.10 17.18
C GLY A 240 28.91 -20.71 16.55
N ILE A 241 30.09 -20.09 16.55
CA ILE A 241 30.33 -18.79 15.89
C ILE A 241 30.18 -18.92 14.37
N LEU A 242 30.78 -19.94 13.76
CA LEU A 242 30.68 -20.17 12.32
C LEU A 242 29.27 -20.54 11.87
N THR A 243 28.55 -21.33 12.65
CA THR A 243 27.13 -21.59 12.42
C THR A 243 26.30 -20.31 12.50
N SER A 244 26.60 -19.45 13.47
CA SER A 244 25.91 -18.16 13.62
C SER A 244 26.19 -17.22 12.46
N ALA A 245 27.44 -17.17 11.97
CA ALA A 245 27.85 -16.39 10.81
C ALA A 245 27.25 -16.95 9.50
N GLY A 246 27.26 -18.27 9.31
CA GLY A 246 26.64 -18.92 8.15
C GLY A 246 25.12 -18.77 8.15
N PHE A 247 24.49 -18.81 9.33
CA PHE A 247 23.05 -18.56 9.48
C PHE A 247 22.70 -17.08 9.21
N ALA A 248 23.47 -16.14 9.75
CA ALA A 248 23.33 -14.72 9.44
C ALA A 248 23.55 -14.43 7.95
N LEU A 249 24.54 -15.05 7.32
CA LEU A 249 24.77 -14.95 5.87
C LEU A 249 23.62 -15.56 5.08
N SER A 250 23.05 -16.68 5.51
CA SER A 250 21.86 -17.29 4.86
C SER A 250 20.62 -16.40 4.97
N LEU A 251 20.46 -15.66 6.07
CA LEU A 251 19.40 -14.66 6.25
C LEU A 251 19.67 -13.40 5.43
N VAL A 252 20.93 -12.94 5.35
CA VAL A 252 21.34 -11.86 4.46
C VAL A 252 21.07 -12.27 3.01
N VAL A 253 21.52 -13.44 2.56
CA VAL A 253 21.25 -13.97 1.21
C VAL A 253 19.75 -14.15 0.97
N SER A 254 18.99 -14.61 1.96
CA SER A 254 17.53 -14.67 1.89
C SER A 254 16.87 -13.30 1.77
N SER A 255 17.44 -12.26 2.40
CA SER A 255 17.04 -10.86 2.21
C SER A 255 17.55 -10.26 0.89
N LEU A 256 18.69 -10.74 0.36
CA LEU A 256 19.21 -10.39 -0.96
C LEU A 256 18.27 -10.90 -2.07
N LEU A 257 17.54 -11.99 -1.82
CA LEU A 257 16.52 -12.54 -2.73
C LEU A 257 15.19 -11.74 -2.72
N HIS A 258 15.03 -10.76 -1.83
CA HIS A 258 13.96 -9.75 -1.88
C HIS A 258 14.51 -8.40 -2.34
N GLY A 259 14.72 -8.25 -3.65
CA GLY A 259 15.30 -7.03 -4.25
C GLY A 259 14.59 -5.72 -3.85
N HIS A 260 13.30 -5.76 -3.54
CA HIS A 260 12.54 -4.60 -3.04
C HIS A 260 12.99 -4.13 -1.65
N SER A 261 13.24 -5.04 -0.71
CA SER A 261 13.63 -4.68 0.67
C SER A 261 15.04 -4.07 0.73
N LEU A 262 15.95 -4.49 -0.17
CA LEU A 262 17.26 -3.86 -0.30
C LEU A 262 17.19 -2.45 -0.86
N ARG A 263 16.40 -2.24 -1.92
CA ARG A 263 16.18 -0.90 -2.49
C ARG A 263 15.57 0.03 -1.44
N GLU A 264 14.59 -0.46 -0.67
CA GLU A 264 14.01 0.31 0.42
C GLU A 264 15.05 0.67 1.49
N TYR A 265 15.82 -0.31 1.98
CA TYR A 265 16.85 -0.06 2.99
C TYR A 265 17.93 0.90 2.50
N TYR A 266 18.36 0.74 1.25
CA TYR A 266 19.32 1.61 0.59
C TYR A 266 18.81 3.06 0.54
N HIS A 267 17.64 3.30 -0.02
CA HIS A 267 17.10 4.66 -0.15
C HIS A 267 16.79 5.29 1.21
N ARG A 268 16.32 4.53 2.21
CA ARG A 268 16.15 5.07 3.58
C ARG A 268 17.47 5.46 4.24
N SER A 269 18.50 4.64 4.07
CA SER A 269 19.84 4.92 4.63
C SER A 269 20.47 6.12 3.94
N ALA A 270 20.39 6.17 2.60
CA ALA A 270 20.90 7.28 1.81
C ALA A 270 20.17 8.59 2.14
N LYS A 271 18.83 8.57 2.21
CA LYS A 271 18.02 9.71 2.67
C LYS A 271 18.50 10.24 4.02
N LEU A 272 18.65 9.37 5.03
CA LEU A 272 19.08 9.76 6.37
C LEU A 272 20.48 10.39 6.37
N ILE A 273 21.43 9.82 5.63
CA ILE A 273 22.78 10.36 5.47
C ILE A 273 22.71 11.76 4.86
N HIS A 274 21.96 11.94 3.77
CA HIS A 274 21.81 13.23 3.10
C HIS A 274 21.12 14.27 3.98
N THR A 275 20.10 13.89 4.76
CA THR A 275 19.47 14.77 5.77
C THR A 275 20.48 15.23 6.83
N VAL A 276 21.32 14.32 7.34
CA VAL A 276 22.35 14.64 8.35
C VAL A 276 23.44 15.56 7.78
N LEU A 277 23.80 15.37 6.51
CA LEU A 277 24.77 16.20 5.81
C LEU A 277 24.19 17.55 5.33
N GLY A 278 22.90 17.79 5.50
CA GLY A 278 22.22 19.01 5.03
C GLY A 278 22.05 19.09 3.51
N ASN A 279 22.17 17.96 2.79
CA ASN A 279 21.92 17.89 1.35
C ASN A 279 20.44 17.54 1.11
N ASN A 280 19.60 18.57 1.04
CA ASN A 280 18.14 18.41 0.94
C ASN A 280 17.72 17.81 -0.40
N ASP A 281 18.31 18.20 -1.52
CA ASP A 281 17.93 17.73 -2.86
C ASP A 281 18.09 16.21 -3.01
N ASN A 282 19.24 15.65 -2.59
CA ASN A 282 19.45 14.21 -2.61
C ASN A 282 18.57 13.46 -1.58
N SER A 283 18.21 14.13 -0.48
CA SER A 283 17.27 13.57 0.50
C SER A 283 15.86 13.46 -0.08
N ILE A 284 15.43 14.48 -0.84
CA ILE A 284 14.18 14.49 -1.60
C ILE A 284 14.20 13.39 -2.65
N GLU A 285 15.24 13.32 -3.50
CA GLU A 285 15.37 12.32 -4.56
C GLU A 285 15.25 10.88 -4.01
N HIS A 286 15.98 10.54 -2.95
CA HIS A 286 15.87 9.21 -2.35
C HIS A 286 14.51 8.96 -1.68
N GLN A 287 13.84 10.01 -1.19
CA GLN A 287 12.49 9.88 -0.65
C GLN A 287 11.46 9.66 -1.76
N GLU A 288 11.61 10.28 -2.93
CA GLU A 288 10.80 10.00 -4.12
C GLU A 288 10.94 8.53 -4.56
N GLN A 289 12.18 8.02 -4.57
CA GLN A 289 12.43 6.61 -4.86
C GLN A 289 11.72 5.69 -3.88
N LEU A 290 11.66 6.04 -2.58
CA LEU A 290 10.92 5.27 -1.57
C LEU A 290 9.42 5.25 -1.81
N VAL A 291 8.84 6.40 -2.16
CA VAL A 291 7.40 6.55 -2.47
C VAL A 291 6.99 5.71 -3.68
N ASN A 292 7.92 5.46 -4.61
CA ASN A 292 7.68 4.66 -5.82
C ASN A 292 7.95 3.16 -5.63
N LEU A 293 8.45 2.72 -4.48
CA LEU A 293 8.60 1.29 -4.20
C LEU A 293 7.25 0.66 -3.80
N PRO A 294 6.96 -0.57 -4.24
CA PRO A 294 5.77 -1.29 -3.82
C PRO A 294 5.83 -1.55 -2.32
N ASN A 295 4.95 -0.90 -1.59
CA ASN A 295 4.92 -0.84 -0.14
C ASN A 295 3.46 -0.84 0.34
N SER A 296 3.25 -1.12 1.63
CA SER A 296 1.91 -1.07 2.19
C SER A 296 1.37 0.37 2.17
N ALA A 297 0.05 0.55 2.04
CA ALA A 297 -0.59 1.88 1.97
C ALA A 297 -0.16 2.81 3.12
N GLU A 298 0.07 2.24 4.30
CA GLU A 298 0.60 2.92 5.48
C GLU A 298 1.97 3.52 5.26
N ARG A 299 2.85 2.72 4.67
CA ARG A 299 4.23 3.09 4.46
C ARG A 299 4.32 4.12 3.35
N ASN A 300 3.48 3.97 2.32
CA ASN A 300 3.29 4.98 1.29
C ASN A 300 2.80 6.30 1.88
N ILE A 301 1.81 6.29 2.78
CA ILE A 301 1.34 7.49 3.49
C ILE A 301 2.50 8.18 4.21
N GLU A 302 3.29 7.44 4.98
CA GLU A 302 4.44 8.01 5.70
C GLU A 302 5.48 8.57 4.75
N ASP A 303 5.83 7.81 3.71
CA ASP A 303 6.86 8.20 2.77
C ASP A 303 6.44 9.44 1.97
N LEU A 304 5.15 9.57 1.64
CA LEU A 304 4.60 10.76 1.01
C LEU A 304 4.61 11.97 1.91
N VAL A 305 4.30 11.77 3.18
CA VAL A 305 4.29 12.84 4.17
C VAL A 305 5.71 13.33 4.41
N ASP A 306 6.67 12.42 4.56
CA ASP A 306 8.07 12.76 4.69
C ASP A 306 8.58 13.50 3.46
N LEU A 307 8.18 13.07 2.26
CA LEU A 307 8.49 13.78 1.01
C LEU A 307 7.89 15.19 1.01
N GLY A 308 6.62 15.32 1.37
CA GLY A 308 5.92 16.59 1.44
C GLY A 308 6.55 17.57 2.44
N ASN A 309 7.00 17.05 3.59
CA ASN A 309 7.75 17.85 4.58
C ASN A 309 9.06 18.35 4.00
N ASN A 310 9.81 17.49 3.30
CA ASN A 310 11.07 17.89 2.68
C ASN A 310 10.86 18.99 1.62
N PHE A 311 9.86 18.86 0.75
CA PHE A 311 9.49 19.91 -0.21
C PHE A 311 9.04 21.21 0.48
N TYR A 312 8.29 21.09 1.58
CA TYR A 312 7.86 22.26 2.35
C TYR A 312 9.05 22.99 3.00
N GLU A 313 10.03 22.24 3.51
CA GLU A 313 11.29 22.79 4.06
C GLU A 313 12.17 23.43 2.98
N SER A 314 12.09 22.98 1.73
CA SER A 314 12.78 23.56 0.58
C SER A 314 11.99 24.68 -0.13
N GLU A 315 10.92 25.18 0.48
CA GLU A 315 10.03 26.22 -0.06
C GLU A 315 9.27 25.83 -1.36
N ASP A 316 9.27 24.54 -1.72
CA ASP A 316 8.49 24.00 -2.84
C ASP A 316 7.08 23.60 -2.37
N ARG A 317 6.22 24.63 -2.22
CA ARG A 317 4.85 24.48 -1.70
C ARG A 317 3.97 23.59 -2.57
N ILE A 318 4.10 23.70 -3.88
CA ILE A 318 3.26 22.96 -4.85
C ILE A 318 3.50 21.46 -4.69
N ASN A 319 4.76 21.01 -4.69
CA ASN A 319 5.05 19.58 -4.56
C ASN A 319 4.81 19.06 -3.13
N ALA A 320 5.01 19.89 -2.11
CA ALA A 320 4.62 19.56 -0.74
C ALA A 320 3.12 19.24 -0.63
N PHE A 321 2.27 20.12 -1.16
CA PHE A 321 0.82 19.96 -1.12
C PHE A 321 0.33 18.80 -1.98
N LYS A 322 0.95 18.53 -3.14
CA LYS A 322 0.68 17.31 -3.92
C LYS A 322 0.89 16.04 -3.09
N CYS A 323 2.02 15.97 -2.37
CA CYS A 323 2.33 14.83 -1.51
C CYS A 323 1.31 14.68 -0.36
N TYR A 324 0.94 15.77 0.29
CA TYR A 324 -0.06 15.75 1.37
C TYR A 324 -1.46 15.36 0.89
N LYS A 325 -1.91 15.88 -0.27
CA LYS A 325 -3.18 15.47 -0.90
C LYS A 325 -3.21 13.96 -1.13
N ARG A 326 -2.14 13.39 -1.68
CA ARG A 326 -2.04 11.95 -1.91
C ARG A 326 -2.09 11.16 -0.60
N ALA A 327 -1.36 11.60 0.42
CA ALA A 327 -1.42 10.97 1.74
C ALA A 327 -2.84 10.96 2.31
N LEU A 328 -3.58 12.09 2.23
CA LEU A 328 -4.98 12.17 2.65
C LEU A 328 -5.90 11.23 1.87
N ARG A 329 -5.71 11.11 0.55
CA ARG A 329 -6.48 10.16 -0.27
C ARG A 329 -6.26 8.72 0.19
N LEU A 330 -5.00 8.32 0.41
CA LEU A 330 -4.67 6.99 0.92
C LEU A 330 -5.25 6.75 2.32
N PHE A 331 -5.27 7.75 3.20
CA PHE A 331 -5.98 7.67 4.48
C PHE A 331 -7.48 7.38 4.28
N SER A 332 -8.13 8.06 3.33
CA SER A 332 -9.55 7.92 3.07
C SER A 332 -9.95 6.56 2.47
N LYS A 333 -9.07 5.92 1.68
CA LYS A 333 -9.33 4.58 1.09
C LYS A 333 -9.44 3.48 2.15
N LYS A 334 -8.68 3.59 3.25
CA LYS A 334 -8.47 2.50 4.20
C LYS A 334 -9.61 2.28 5.21
N GLY A 335 -10.62 3.14 5.20
CA GLY A 335 -11.57 3.37 6.30
C GLY A 335 -12.53 2.24 6.72
N GLU A 336 -12.44 1.00 6.21
CA GLU A 336 -13.54 0.04 6.39
C GLU A 336 -13.20 -1.31 7.06
N ARG A 337 -11.92 -1.73 7.12
CA ARG A 337 -11.58 -3.11 7.54
C ARG A 337 -10.64 -3.25 8.73
N ILE A 338 -10.09 -2.16 9.27
CA ILE A 338 -9.15 -2.26 10.38
C ILE A 338 -9.50 -1.27 11.48
N ASN A 339 -9.62 -1.76 12.71
CA ASN A 339 -9.69 -0.93 13.90
C ASN A 339 -8.45 -0.03 13.93
N TYR A 340 -8.65 1.27 13.72
CA TYR A 340 -7.62 2.28 13.57
C TYR A 340 -6.58 2.18 14.71
N VAL A 341 -7.01 1.97 15.95
CA VAL A 341 -6.12 1.86 17.12
C VAL A 341 -5.17 0.66 17.05
N ASP A 342 -5.66 -0.49 16.59
CA ASP A 342 -4.93 -1.76 16.53
C ASP A 342 -3.98 -1.83 15.32
N PHE A 343 -4.42 -1.22 14.22
CA PHE A 343 -3.61 -0.95 13.03
C PHE A 343 -2.38 -0.09 13.39
N PHE A 344 -2.58 1.01 14.12
CA PHE A 344 -1.53 1.98 14.40
C PHE A 344 -0.49 1.55 15.44
N ARG A 345 -0.88 0.68 16.37
CA ARG A 345 0.02 0.16 17.42
C ARG A 345 1.06 -0.83 16.89
N ARG A 346 0.78 -1.46 15.74
CA ARG A 346 1.65 -2.49 15.12
C ARG A 346 2.67 -1.94 14.15
N THR A 347 2.44 -0.77 13.56
CA THR A 347 3.22 -0.30 12.39
C THR A 347 4.43 0.59 12.74
N PHE A 348 4.44 1.36 13.84
CA PHE A 348 5.43 2.44 14.02
C PHE A 348 6.16 2.52 15.37
N GLY A 349 6.93 1.48 15.68
CA GLY A 349 7.82 1.46 16.87
C GLY A 349 9.16 2.19 16.71
N LEU A 350 9.62 2.45 15.48
CA LEU A 350 10.96 2.99 15.22
C LEU A 350 11.01 4.52 15.02
N ASP A 351 9.87 5.15 14.71
CA ASP A 351 9.84 6.53 14.22
C ASP A 351 9.66 7.59 15.33
N PHE A 352 9.87 7.21 16.60
CA PHE A 352 9.69 8.11 17.75
C PHE A 352 10.87 9.10 17.91
N ILE A 353 12.06 8.74 17.40
CA ILE A 353 13.28 9.54 17.54
C ILE A 353 13.34 10.68 16.51
N SER A 354 12.98 10.40 15.26
CA SER A 354 12.80 11.42 14.20
C SER A 354 11.74 12.45 14.63
N ARG A 355 10.65 11.99 15.25
CA ARG A 355 9.58 12.82 15.82
C ARG A 355 10.03 13.69 17.00
N GLY A 356 10.92 13.19 17.85
CA GLY A 356 11.54 13.97 18.94
C GLY A 356 12.40 15.13 18.44
N ILE A 357 13.15 14.90 17.36
CA ILE A 357 14.01 15.92 16.72
C ILE A 357 13.16 16.95 15.94
N ARG A 358 12.11 16.51 15.23
CA ARG A 358 11.17 17.43 14.55
C ARG A 358 10.40 18.33 15.54
N LYS A 359 9.94 17.80 16.68
CA LYS A 359 9.27 18.61 17.73
C LYS A 359 10.11 19.77 18.26
N LEU A 360 11.44 19.67 18.19
CA LEU A 360 12.37 20.74 18.60
C LEU A 360 12.58 21.80 17.50
N ARG A 361 12.40 21.45 16.21
CA ARG A 361 12.62 22.37 15.08
C ARG A 361 11.42 23.26 14.75
N PHE A 362 10.19 22.75 14.92
CA PHE A 362 8.95 23.45 14.49
C PHE A 362 8.31 24.38 15.53
N ARG A 363 9.01 24.73 16.63
CA ARG A 363 8.37 25.42 17.76
C ARG A 363 8.20 26.95 17.59
N ASN A 364 8.69 27.58 16.52
CA ASN A 364 8.88 29.04 16.48
C ASN A 364 8.27 29.84 15.30
N LYS A 365 7.24 29.37 14.58
CA LYS A 365 6.46 30.25 13.68
C LYS A 365 4.96 30.09 13.90
N LEU A 366 4.31 31.18 14.36
CA LEU A 366 2.87 31.34 14.52
C LEU A 366 2.37 32.14 13.33
N ASP A 367 1.89 31.42 12.31
CA ASP A 367 1.15 31.98 11.19
C ASP A 367 -0.01 31.04 10.84
N ASP A 368 -1.04 31.47 10.11
CA ASP A 368 -2.23 30.64 9.83
C ASP A 368 -1.88 29.37 9.00
N GLU A 369 -0.87 29.45 8.12
CA GLU A 369 -0.24 28.29 7.44
C GLU A 369 0.35 27.27 8.43
N SER A 370 0.75 27.70 9.63
CA SER A 370 1.28 26.82 10.68
C SER A 370 0.19 25.97 11.34
N THR A 371 -1.08 26.37 11.25
CA THR A 371 -2.22 25.64 11.82
C THR A 371 -2.58 24.45 10.93
N ILE A 372 -2.69 24.67 9.62
CA ILE A 372 -2.90 23.59 8.64
C ILE A 372 -1.78 22.56 8.74
N ASN A 373 -0.51 23.01 8.71
CA ASN A 373 0.63 22.10 8.88
C ASN A 373 0.63 21.38 10.23
N ARG A 374 0.33 22.07 11.34
CA ARG A 374 0.19 21.41 12.65
C ARG A 374 -0.91 20.38 12.66
N VAL A 375 -2.00 20.60 11.94
CA VAL A 375 -3.11 19.67 11.82
C VAL A 375 -2.71 18.47 11.00
N PHE A 376 -2.11 18.66 9.82
CA PHE A 376 -1.55 17.56 9.04
C PHE A 376 -0.59 16.75 9.89
N ILE A 377 0.41 17.40 10.51
CA ILE A 377 1.37 16.77 11.41
C ILE A 377 0.69 16.09 12.61
N SER A 378 -0.41 16.61 13.13
CA SER A 378 -1.15 16.02 14.26
C SER A 378 -2.01 14.82 13.87
N LEU A 379 -2.68 14.87 12.71
CA LEU A 379 -3.37 13.73 12.09
C LEU A 379 -2.39 12.59 11.85
N LEU A 380 -1.18 12.95 11.39
CA LEU A 380 -0.07 12.02 11.16
C LEU A 380 0.53 11.47 12.45
N ASN A 381 0.66 12.31 13.48
CA ASN A 381 1.11 11.90 14.81
C ASN A 381 0.04 11.19 15.63
N LYS A 382 -1.19 11.09 15.09
CA LYS A 382 -2.35 10.46 15.74
C LYS A 382 -2.63 11.11 17.09
N ASP A 383 -2.41 12.42 17.14
CA ASP A 383 -2.82 13.20 18.27
C ASP A 383 -4.32 13.41 18.16
N THR A 384 -5.09 12.93 19.13
CA THR A 384 -6.54 13.21 19.22
C THR A 384 -6.80 14.71 19.29
N ASN A 385 -5.80 15.50 19.69
CA ASN A 385 -5.84 16.94 19.62
C ASN A 385 -5.92 17.47 18.19
N ALA A 386 -5.63 16.69 17.13
CA ALA A 386 -5.80 17.14 15.73
C ALA A 386 -7.25 17.57 15.45
N VAL A 387 -8.23 16.84 16.01
CA VAL A 387 -9.65 17.20 15.93
C VAL A 387 -9.91 18.47 16.72
N SER A 388 -9.38 18.55 17.94
CA SER A 388 -9.55 19.74 18.78
C SER A 388 -8.95 20.98 18.09
N TYR A 389 -7.74 20.88 17.54
CA TYR A 389 -7.08 21.94 16.81
C TYR A 389 -7.86 22.36 15.57
N MET A 390 -8.38 21.40 14.79
CA MET A 390 -9.20 21.75 13.62
C MET A 390 -10.56 22.29 13.98
N LYS A 391 -11.19 21.76 15.02
CA LYS A 391 -12.46 22.27 15.53
C LYS A 391 -12.27 23.70 16.03
N ASP A 392 -11.27 23.94 16.86
CA ASP A 392 -10.94 25.28 17.37
C ASP A 392 -10.59 26.24 16.23
N ALA A 393 -9.84 25.77 15.21
CA ALA A 393 -9.52 26.57 14.03
C ALA A 393 -10.77 26.92 13.21
N ALA A 394 -11.67 25.96 13.00
CA ALA A 394 -12.93 26.16 12.28
C ALA A 394 -13.91 27.05 13.07
N GLU A 395 -13.96 26.93 14.40
CA GLU A 395 -14.79 27.79 15.26
C GLU A 395 -14.26 29.22 15.34
N ARG A 396 -12.93 29.43 15.26
CA ARG A 396 -12.32 30.77 15.23
C ARG A 396 -12.39 31.43 13.87
N ASN A 397 -12.41 30.65 12.80
CA ASN A 397 -12.49 31.12 11.42
C ASN A 397 -13.73 30.54 10.75
N PRO A 398 -14.94 30.81 11.27
CA PRO A 398 -16.15 30.18 10.79
C PRO A 398 -16.42 30.51 9.33
N ASP A 399 -15.97 31.68 8.85
CA ASP A 399 -16.17 32.17 7.49
C ASP A 399 -15.12 31.68 6.48
N ASP A 400 -14.07 30.99 6.93
CA ASP A 400 -13.05 30.42 6.04
C ASP A 400 -13.48 29.04 5.52
N PRO A 401 -13.93 28.93 4.25
CA PRO A 401 -14.35 27.65 3.70
C PRO A 401 -13.21 26.62 3.64
N LYS A 402 -11.95 27.04 3.60
CA LYS A 402 -10.78 26.15 3.49
C LYS A 402 -10.60 25.36 4.79
N ILE A 403 -10.62 26.07 5.92
CA ILE A 403 -10.51 25.47 7.25
C ILE A 403 -11.70 24.54 7.50
N LEU A 404 -12.90 24.96 7.09
CA LEU A 404 -14.11 24.15 7.23
C LEU A 404 -14.06 22.86 6.40
N TYR A 405 -13.57 22.95 5.16
CA TYR A 405 -13.39 21.79 4.28
C TYR A 405 -12.35 20.81 4.83
N LEU A 406 -11.19 21.32 5.28
CA LEU A 406 -10.15 20.51 5.93
C LEU A 406 -10.68 19.83 7.21
N TYR A 407 -11.48 20.54 8.01
CA TYR A 407 -12.12 19.97 9.19
C TYR A 407 -13.03 18.81 8.80
N GLY A 408 -13.80 18.97 7.72
CA GLY A 408 -14.59 17.90 7.13
C GLY A 408 -13.76 16.67 6.75
N LYS A 409 -12.63 16.85 6.07
CA LYS A 409 -11.70 15.74 5.73
C LYS A 409 -11.14 15.04 6.96
N VAL A 410 -10.76 15.79 7.99
CA VAL A 410 -10.29 15.24 9.27
C VAL A 410 -11.35 14.35 9.92
N LEU A 411 -12.58 14.83 9.98
CA LEU A 411 -13.70 14.08 10.54
C LEU A 411 -13.92 12.76 9.77
N GLU A 412 -13.89 12.78 8.43
CA GLU A 412 -14.04 11.56 7.62
C GLU A 412 -12.91 10.55 7.86
N ILE A 413 -11.66 11.01 7.89
CA ILE A 413 -10.48 10.15 8.13
C ILE A 413 -10.57 9.46 9.51
N LEU A 414 -11.15 10.14 10.50
CA LEU A 414 -11.32 9.60 11.84
C LEU A 414 -12.61 8.78 12.02
N GLY A 415 -13.38 8.57 10.95
CA GLY A 415 -14.56 7.72 10.94
C GLY A 415 -15.88 8.46 11.13
N TYR A 416 -15.88 9.78 11.32
CA TYR A 416 -17.08 10.62 11.41
C TYR A 416 -17.59 11.03 10.02
N LYS A 417 -17.87 10.04 9.16
CA LYS A 417 -18.16 10.24 7.72
C LYS A 417 -19.25 11.28 7.46
N GLU A 418 -20.40 11.16 8.14
CA GLU A 418 -21.54 12.06 7.89
C GLU A 418 -21.27 13.50 8.36
N SER A 419 -20.70 13.66 9.55
CA SER A 419 -20.30 14.97 10.06
C SER A 419 -19.27 15.63 9.13
N GLY A 420 -18.27 14.86 8.70
CA GLY A 420 -17.24 15.34 7.78
C GLY A 420 -17.81 15.78 6.44
N ARG A 421 -18.71 14.97 5.86
CA ARG A 421 -19.44 15.28 4.63
C ARG A 421 -20.24 16.59 4.74
N LEU A 422 -20.96 16.80 5.85
CA LEU A 422 -21.72 18.02 6.08
C LEU A 422 -20.83 19.27 6.13
N GLN A 423 -19.67 19.19 6.80
CA GLN A 423 -18.71 20.30 6.83
C GLN A 423 -18.13 20.61 5.45
N LYS A 424 -17.79 19.58 4.66
CA LYS A 424 -17.31 19.77 3.27
C LYS A 424 -18.37 20.42 2.38
N LEU A 425 -19.64 19.99 2.47
CA LEU A 425 -20.73 20.59 1.71
C LEU A 425 -20.96 22.05 2.09
N GLU A 426 -20.89 22.37 3.38
CA GLU A 426 -21.03 23.75 3.87
C GLU A 426 -19.90 24.65 3.38
N ALA A 427 -18.66 24.17 3.41
CA ALA A 427 -17.52 24.88 2.83
C ALA A 427 -17.73 25.19 1.34
N ILE A 428 -18.19 24.20 0.57
CA ILE A 428 -18.41 24.35 -0.87
C ILE A 428 -19.54 25.33 -1.17
N ARG A 429 -20.64 25.31 -0.40
CA ARG A 429 -21.72 26.30 -0.55
C ARG A 429 -21.20 27.73 -0.41
N ARG A 430 -20.30 27.96 0.54
CA ARG A 430 -19.69 29.27 0.78
C ARG A 430 -18.79 29.70 -0.36
N VAL A 431 -17.97 28.78 -0.89
CA VAL A 431 -17.17 29.04 -2.10
C VAL A 431 -18.06 29.41 -3.28
N MET A 432 -19.13 28.65 -3.52
CA MET A 432 -20.06 28.93 -4.62
C MET A 432 -20.79 30.26 -4.46
N SER A 433 -21.10 30.68 -3.22
CA SER A 433 -21.71 31.99 -2.97
C SER A 433 -20.77 33.19 -3.14
N THR A 434 -19.46 32.98 -3.13
CA THR A 434 -18.44 34.04 -3.14
C THR A 434 -17.61 34.09 -4.43
N SER A 435 -17.57 33.00 -5.19
CA SER A 435 -16.71 32.81 -6.36
C SER A 435 -17.53 32.57 -7.63
N ASN A 436 -17.08 33.09 -8.77
CA ASN A 436 -17.66 32.72 -10.07
C ASN A 436 -17.24 31.28 -10.41
N LEU A 437 -18.21 30.37 -10.52
CA LEU A 437 -17.98 29.01 -11.04
C LEU A 437 -17.31 29.09 -12.42
N ILE A 438 -16.14 28.46 -12.58
CA ILE A 438 -15.44 28.43 -13.87
C ILE A 438 -15.96 27.23 -14.66
N GLU A 439 -16.40 27.48 -15.88
CA GLU A 439 -16.81 26.43 -16.81
C GLU A 439 -15.56 25.81 -17.44
N ILE A 440 -15.39 24.49 -17.32
CA ILE A 440 -14.37 23.78 -18.10
C ILE A 440 -14.93 23.62 -19.50
N SER A 441 -14.32 24.32 -20.46
CA SER A 441 -14.69 24.28 -21.87
C SER A 441 -14.91 22.84 -22.36
N SER A 442 -15.97 22.62 -23.14
CA SER A 442 -16.35 21.37 -23.84
C SER A 442 -17.03 20.25 -23.03
N THR A 443 -17.43 20.50 -21.78
CA THR A 443 -18.16 19.49 -20.97
C THR A 443 -19.38 20.06 -20.23
N LYS A 444 -20.27 19.19 -19.73
CA LYS A 444 -21.36 19.58 -18.80
C LYS A 444 -20.86 19.89 -17.38
N TYR A 445 -19.54 19.91 -17.15
CA TYR A 445 -18.93 20.10 -15.84
C TYR A 445 -18.57 21.57 -15.62
N ARG A 446 -18.79 22.05 -14.39
CA ARG A 446 -18.28 23.33 -13.90
C ARG A 446 -17.36 23.03 -12.73
N VAL A 447 -16.24 23.71 -12.62
CA VAL A 447 -15.34 23.52 -11.49
C VAL A 447 -15.50 24.67 -10.52
N ALA A 448 -15.81 24.32 -9.28
CA ALA A 448 -15.75 25.25 -8.16
C ALA A 448 -14.33 25.18 -7.63
N LEU A 449 -13.46 26.07 -8.14
CA LEU A 449 -12.09 26.16 -7.65
C LEU A 449 -12.10 26.86 -6.29
N PHE A 450 -11.33 26.34 -5.32
CA PHE A 450 -10.96 27.14 -4.16
C PHE A 450 -9.85 28.10 -4.62
N ASP A 451 -9.91 29.38 -4.30
CA ASP A 451 -8.82 30.32 -4.63
C ASP A 451 -7.63 30.11 -3.66
N ASP A 452 -6.87 29.02 -3.85
CA ASP A 452 -5.71 28.60 -3.03
C ASP A 452 -4.79 27.58 -3.73
N GLU A 453 -3.49 27.59 -3.43
CA GLU A 453 -2.52 26.55 -3.82
C GLU A 453 -2.85 25.17 -3.20
N LEU A 454 -3.39 25.13 -1.98
CA LEU A 454 -3.67 23.88 -1.27
C LEU A 454 -4.94 23.18 -1.78
N PHE A 455 -6.00 23.90 -2.13
CA PHE A 455 -7.30 23.32 -2.51
C PHE A 455 -7.80 23.76 -3.89
N GLY A 456 -6.99 24.53 -4.63
CA GLY A 456 -7.20 25.06 -5.98
C GLY A 456 -8.20 24.28 -6.81
N ASP A 457 -7.80 23.06 -7.15
CA ASP A 457 -8.53 22.17 -8.03
C ASP A 457 -9.18 21.01 -7.29
N GLU A 458 -9.58 21.15 -6.03
CA GLU A 458 -9.99 19.98 -5.25
C GLU A 458 -11.44 19.55 -5.50
N VAL A 459 -12.31 20.38 -6.07
CA VAL A 459 -13.74 20.09 -6.21
C VAL A 459 -14.28 20.34 -7.62
N VAL A 460 -14.88 19.30 -8.20
CA VAL A 460 -15.59 19.36 -9.49
C VAL A 460 -17.09 19.31 -9.26
N THR A 461 -17.84 20.09 -10.06
CA THR A 461 -19.31 20.12 -10.01
C THR A 461 -19.93 19.68 -11.34
N LYS A 462 -20.98 18.84 -11.29
CA LYS A 462 -21.81 18.46 -12.44
C LYS A 462 -23.22 18.97 -12.21
N SER A 463 -23.73 19.84 -13.09
CA SER A 463 -25.12 20.32 -12.97
C SER A 463 -26.09 19.39 -13.70
N GLY A 464 -27.30 19.23 -13.16
CA GLY A 464 -28.32 18.38 -13.76
C GLY A 464 -29.57 18.27 -12.91
N ASP A 465 -30.47 17.36 -13.29
CA ASP A 465 -31.61 17.00 -12.45
C ASP A 465 -31.15 16.33 -11.16
N ARG A 466 -31.72 16.72 -10.03
CA ARG A 466 -31.32 16.26 -8.70
C ARG A 466 -31.35 14.74 -8.58
N SER A 467 -32.39 14.08 -9.09
CA SER A 467 -32.53 12.61 -9.00
C SER A 467 -31.44 11.91 -9.80
N SER A 468 -31.15 12.42 -11.00
CA SER A 468 -30.03 11.94 -11.82
C SER A 468 -28.68 12.09 -11.09
N LEU A 469 -28.42 13.26 -10.50
CA LEU A 469 -27.21 13.57 -9.73
C LEU A 469 -27.03 12.66 -8.50
N GLU A 470 -28.11 12.40 -7.76
CA GLU A 470 -28.09 11.44 -6.65
C GLU A 470 -27.80 10.01 -7.13
N GLY A 471 -28.27 9.65 -8.34
CA GLY A 471 -27.89 8.42 -9.03
C GLY A 471 -26.39 8.30 -9.29
N PHE A 472 -25.73 9.38 -9.73
CA PHE A 472 -24.27 9.43 -9.91
C PHE A 472 -23.52 9.25 -8.59
N VAL A 473 -23.96 9.91 -7.52
CA VAL A 473 -23.37 9.76 -6.18
C VAL A 473 -23.43 8.29 -5.73
N LYS A 474 -24.57 7.63 -5.92
CA LYS A 474 -24.75 6.23 -5.57
C LYS A 474 -23.82 5.33 -6.41
N ALA A 475 -23.84 5.48 -7.74
CA ALA A 475 -23.01 4.68 -8.64
C ALA A 475 -21.51 4.83 -8.36
N THR A 476 -21.05 6.06 -8.07
CA THR A 476 -19.66 6.34 -7.72
C THR A 476 -19.27 5.69 -6.38
N ASN A 477 -20.14 5.77 -5.36
CA ASN A 477 -19.91 5.11 -4.07
C ASN A 477 -19.90 3.58 -4.19
N ASP A 478 -20.76 3.00 -5.04
CA ASP A 478 -20.78 1.56 -5.29
C ASP A 478 -19.43 1.11 -5.87
N VAL A 479 -18.91 1.79 -6.90
CA VAL A 479 -17.57 1.50 -7.45
C VAL A 479 -16.47 1.73 -6.42
N ARG A 480 -16.55 2.83 -5.64
CA ARG A 480 -15.57 3.13 -4.59
C ARG A 480 -15.44 2.00 -3.59
N SER A 481 -16.56 1.44 -3.15
CA SER A 481 -16.57 0.32 -2.19
C SER A 481 -15.87 -0.93 -2.73
N ILE A 482 -15.93 -1.14 -4.05
CA ILE A 482 -15.27 -2.26 -4.73
C ILE A 482 -13.78 -1.98 -4.91
N ALA A 483 -13.43 -0.75 -5.31
CA ALA A 483 -12.05 -0.32 -5.51
C ALA A 483 -11.24 -0.19 -4.20
N ALA A 484 -11.91 -0.07 -3.05
CA ALA A 484 -11.26 0.12 -1.74
C ALA A 484 -10.25 -0.99 -1.36
N ASP A 485 -10.38 -2.18 -1.94
CA ASP A 485 -9.46 -3.31 -1.72
C ASP A 485 -8.24 -3.31 -2.65
N PHE A 486 -8.15 -2.35 -3.58
CA PHE A 486 -7.14 -2.28 -4.63
C PHE A 486 -6.41 -0.94 -4.60
N ASP A 487 -5.11 -0.96 -4.33
CA ASP A 487 -4.31 0.27 -4.19
C ASP A 487 -4.27 1.08 -5.51
N ASP A 488 -4.21 0.38 -6.65
CA ASP A 488 -4.04 0.96 -7.99
C ASP A 488 -5.34 1.46 -8.63
N TYR A 489 -6.50 1.19 -8.02
CA TYR A 489 -7.81 1.58 -8.55
C TYR A 489 -8.47 2.63 -7.69
N ASP A 490 -9.05 3.65 -8.31
CA ASP A 490 -9.72 4.73 -7.58
C ASP A 490 -10.92 5.31 -8.34
N VAL A 491 -11.71 6.11 -7.64
CA VAL A 491 -12.77 6.94 -8.21
C VAL A 491 -12.80 8.29 -7.48
N PRO A 492 -13.30 9.37 -8.13
CA PRO A 492 -13.56 10.63 -7.44
C PRO A 492 -14.39 10.42 -6.16
N ILE A 493 -14.03 11.12 -5.08
CA ILE A 493 -14.75 11.00 -3.81
C ILE A 493 -16.02 11.85 -3.90
N PRO A 494 -17.22 11.25 -3.91
CA PRO A 494 -18.45 12.04 -3.92
C PRO A 494 -18.58 12.78 -2.57
N VAL A 495 -18.83 14.09 -2.63
CA VAL A 495 -19.14 14.90 -1.45
C VAL A 495 -20.66 14.96 -1.26
N GLY A 496 -21.43 15.18 -2.34
CA GLY A 496 -22.89 15.15 -2.30
C GLY A 496 -23.54 16.00 -3.39
N VAL A 497 -24.83 16.28 -3.23
CA VAL A 497 -25.59 17.16 -4.14
C VAL A 497 -26.03 18.41 -3.38
N ILE A 498 -25.79 19.58 -3.96
CA ILE A 498 -26.23 20.87 -3.42
C ILE A 498 -27.08 21.62 -4.42
N ASP A 499 -28.07 22.36 -3.91
CA ASP A 499 -28.87 23.27 -4.71
C ASP A 499 -28.32 24.69 -4.53
N HIS A 500 -28.08 25.38 -5.65
CA HIS A 500 -27.54 26.74 -5.71
C HIS A 500 -28.09 27.43 -6.96
N ASP A 501 -28.56 28.67 -6.85
CA ASP A 501 -29.14 29.45 -7.97
C ASP A 501 -30.12 28.65 -8.84
N GLU A 502 -31.10 28.00 -8.20
CA GLU A 502 -32.16 27.19 -8.83
C GLU A 502 -31.66 25.96 -9.61
N LYS A 503 -30.39 25.60 -9.48
CA LYS A 503 -29.77 24.42 -10.10
C LYS A 503 -29.21 23.47 -9.06
N SER A 504 -29.28 22.18 -9.36
CA SER A 504 -28.63 21.15 -8.56
C SER A 504 -27.25 20.83 -9.11
N TYR A 505 -26.28 20.63 -8.21
CA TYR A 505 -24.88 20.34 -8.52
C TYR A 505 -24.43 19.10 -7.76
N TYR A 506 -23.92 18.10 -8.47
CA TYR A 506 -23.18 16.98 -7.92
C TYR A 506 -21.74 17.41 -7.68
N ILE A 507 -21.30 17.33 -6.44
CA ILE A 507 -20.00 17.76 -5.96
C ILE A 507 -19.14 16.52 -5.66
N MET A 508 -17.94 16.50 -6.22
CA MET A 508 -16.95 15.44 -5.99
C MET A 508 -15.54 16.01 -5.82
N GLU A 509 -14.68 15.30 -5.10
CA GLU A 509 -13.27 15.63 -5.05
C GLU A 509 -12.61 15.31 -6.41
N MET A 510 -11.86 16.26 -6.96
CA MET A 510 -11.20 16.10 -8.25
C MET A 510 -10.23 14.93 -8.24
N ALA A 511 -10.16 14.19 -9.34
CA ALA A 511 -9.11 13.23 -9.60
C ALA A 511 -7.91 13.93 -10.26
N HIS A 512 -6.68 13.57 -9.86
CA HIS A 512 -5.46 14.12 -10.47
C HIS A 512 -4.80 13.06 -11.35
N GLY A 513 -4.30 13.51 -12.50
CA GLY A 513 -3.61 12.70 -13.50
C GLY A 513 -3.93 13.18 -14.92
N GLU A 514 -3.44 12.44 -15.90
CA GLU A 514 -3.72 12.69 -17.32
C GLU A 514 -4.91 11.83 -17.78
N LEU A 515 -5.88 12.42 -18.49
CA LEU A 515 -6.95 11.64 -19.13
C LEU A 515 -6.34 10.68 -20.15
N LEU A 516 -6.84 9.45 -20.22
CA LEU A 516 -6.34 8.47 -21.18
C LEU A 516 -6.56 8.95 -22.62
N SER A 517 -7.66 9.66 -22.90
CA SER A 517 -7.87 10.32 -24.20
C SER A 517 -6.79 11.33 -24.56
N ASP A 518 -6.26 12.05 -23.59
CA ASP A 518 -5.23 13.08 -23.82
C ASP A 518 -3.88 12.41 -24.06
N ARG A 519 -3.56 11.39 -23.26
CA ARG A 519 -2.37 10.55 -23.47
C ARG A 519 -2.35 9.90 -24.85
N ILE A 520 -3.50 9.45 -25.36
CA ILE A 520 -3.59 8.90 -26.73
C ILE A 520 -3.26 9.97 -27.76
N ARG A 521 -3.91 11.14 -27.70
CA ARG A 521 -3.70 12.24 -28.64
C ARG A 521 -2.26 12.79 -28.63
N GLU A 522 -1.62 12.74 -27.47
CA GLU A 522 -0.22 13.15 -27.28
C GLU A 522 0.80 12.05 -27.60
N GLY A 523 0.36 10.85 -27.99
CA GLY A 523 1.24 9.70 -28.28
C GLY A 523 1.98 9.17 -27.05
N LYS A 524 1.46 9.43 -25.84
CA LYS A 524 2.00 8.99 -24.55
C LYS A 524 1.33 7.73 -24.01
N ALA A 525 0.18 7.34 -24.55
CA ALA A 525 -0.56 6.18 -24.05
C ALA A 525 0.18 4.87 -24.37
N GLU A 526 0.28 4.00 -23.37
CA GLU A 526 0.93 2.70 -23.50
C GLU A 526 -0.11 1.57 -23.42
N ALA A 527 0.19 0.39 -23.96
CA ALA A 527 -0.70 -0.78 -23.85
C ALA A 527 -1.00 -1.14 -22.38
N GLU A 528 -0.04 -0.90 -21.48
CA GLU A 528 -0.20 -1.09 -20.03
C GLU A 528 -1.29 -0.20 -19.43
N ASP A 529 -1.49 1.03 -19.94
CA ASP A 529 -2.58 1.90 -19.48
C ASP A 529 -3.94 1.22 -19.74
N PHE A 530 -4.09 0.62 -20.91
CA PHE A 530 -5.32 -0.08 -21.32
C PHE A 530 -5.49 -1.43 -20.62
N TYR A 531 -4.39 -2.14 -20.31
CA TYR A 531 -4.45 -3.36 -19.50
C TYR A 531 -5.00 -3.08 -18.11
N ASN A 532 -4.56 -1.99 -17.48
CA ASN A 532 -5.01 -1.60 -16.16
C ASN A 532 -6.48 -1.12 -16.18
N VAL A 533 -6.88 -0.39 -17.23
CA VAL A 533 -8.29 -0.03 -17.44
C VAL A 533 -9.15 -1.28 -17.64
N ALA A 534 -8.71 -2.23 -18.47
CA ALA A 534 -9.42 -3.48 -18.71
C ALA A 534 -9.58 -4.32 -17.44
N ASP A 535 -8.55 -4.38 -16.57
CA ASP A 535 -8.64 -5.09 -15.29
C ASP A 535 -9.61 -4.39 -14.33
N PHE A 536 -9.54 -3.06 -14.19
CA PHE A 536 -10.44 -2.30 -13.32
C PHE A 536 -11.90 -2.35 -13.82
N MET A 537 -12.12 -2.22 -15.13
CA MET A 537 -13.45 -2.37 -15.73
C MET A 537 -14.03 -3.77 -15.52
N GLY A 538 -13.20 -4.81 -15.65
CA GLY A 538 -13.59 -6.20 -15.39
C GLY A 538 -14.00 -6.41 -13.93
N LEU A 539 -13.28 -5.80 -12.98
CA LEU A 539 -13.64 -5.77 -11.56
C LEU A 539 -15.00 -5.11 -11.32
N ILE A 540 -15.25 -3.95 -11.93
CA ILE A 540 -16.52 -3.22 -11.79
C ILE A 540 -17.68 -4.07 -12.32
N HIS A 541 -17.54 -4.63 -13.53
CA HIS A 541 -18.56 -5.48 -14.15
C HIS A 541 -18.85 -6.76 -13.37
N ALA A 542 -17.83 -7.35 -12.73
CA ALA A 542 -17.98 -8.56 -11.94
C ALA A 542 -18.70 -8.34 -10.60
N ARG A 543 -18.68 -7.11 -10.08
CA ARG A 543 -19.12 -6.82 -8.70
C ARG A 543 -20.37 -5.96 -8.61
N ILE A 544 -20.64 -5.10 -9.59
CA ILE A 544 -21.86 -4.30 -9.57
C ILE A 544 -22.98 -5.02 -10.30
N LYS A 545 -24.07 -5.24 -9.57
CA LYS A 545 -25.26 -5.85 -10.13
C LYS A 545 -25.99 -4.87 -11.06
N PRO A 546 -26.63 -5.39 -12.10
CA PRO A 546 -27.44 -4.58 -13.00
C PRO A 546 -28.64 -3.98 -12.24
N LEU A 547 -28.86 -2.65 -12.32
CA LEU A 547 -29.98 -1.95 -11.65
C LEU A 547 -31.28 -1.90 -12.48
N ASP A 548 -31.30 -1.46 -13.76
CA ASP A 548 -32.52 -1.44 -14.58
C ASP A 548 -32.30 -1.51 -16.12
N GLY A 549 -33.19 -2.23 -16.82
CA GLY A 549 -33.50 -2.17 -18.26
C GLY A 549 -32.37 -2.44 -19.27
N GLU A 550 -32.57 -3.31 -20.25
CA GLU A 550 -31.64 -3.46 -21.37
C GLU A 550 -31.69 -2.24 -22.31
N ARG A 551 -30.52 -1.80 -22.80
CA ARG A 551 -30.43 -0.71 -23.77
C ARG A 551 -30.88 -1.21 -25.15
N ASP A 552 -31.93 -0.61 -25.72
CA ASP A 552 -32.29 -0.81 -27.12
C ASP A 552 -31.42 0.08 -28.04
N TYR A 553 -30.31 -0.47 -28.52
CA TYR A 553 -29.39 0.26 -29.41
C TYR A 553 -29.99 0.47 -30.82
N VAL A 554 -30.93 -0.36 -31.28
CA VAL A 554 -31.56 -0.17 -32.60
C VAL A 554 -32.44 1.07 -32.56
N GLU A 555 -33.25 1.21 -31.51
CA GLU A 555 -34.08 2.41 -31.28
C GLU A 555 -33.19 3.67 -31.18
N VAL A 556 -32.10 3.60 -30.40
CA VAL A 556 -31.18 4.73 -30.22
C VAL A 556 -30.51 5.13 -31.55
N ILE A 557 -30.05 4.17 -32.35
CA ILE A 557 -29.42 4.43 -33.66
C ILE A 557 -30.43 5.02 -34.63
N ASN A 558 -31.64 4.45 -34.70
CA ASN A 558 -32.72 4.95 -35.56
C ASN A 558 -33.03 6.42 -35.24
N HIS A 559 -33.29 6.72 -33.98
CA HIS A 559 -33.60 8.09 -33.53
C HIS A 559 -32.46 9.06 -33.87
N ARG A 560 -31.21 8.68 -33.59
CA ARG A 560 -30.03 9.55 -33.80
C ARG A 560 -29.77 9.83 -35.28
N LEU A 561 -29.73 8.79 -36.12
CA LEU A 561 -29.44 8.96 -37.55
C LEU A 561 -30.58 9.68 -38.27
N THR A 562 -31.83 9.39 -37.93
CA THR A 562 -32.99 10.12 -38.48
C THR A 562 -32.92 11.61 -38.11
N ALA A 563 -32.57 11.93 -36.85
CA ALA A 563 -32.39 13.32 -36.42
C ALA A 563 -31.23 14.05 -37.13
N CYS A 564 -30.27 13.32 -37.72
CA CYS A 564 -29.20 13.88 -38.55
C CYS A 564 -29.57 14.08 -40.02
N GLY A 565 -30.83 13.84 -40.40
CA GLY A 565 -31.30 14.06 -41.77
C GLY A 565 -31.01 12.92 -42.74
N PHE A 566 -30.60 11.75 -42.25
CA PHE A 566 -30.54 10.56 -43.10
C PHE A 566 -31.95 10.09 -43.50
N SER A 567 -32.10 9.55 -44.71
CA SER A 567 -33.40 9.10 -45.20
C SER A 567 -33.92 7.91 -44.37
N MET A 568 -35.23 7.89 -44.10
CA MET A 568 -35.87 6.80 -43.36
C MET A 568 -35.60 5.42 -44.00
N ASP A 569 -35.59 5.34 -45.33
CA ASP A 569 -35.27 4.10 -46.04
C ASP A 569 -33.85 3.57 -45.72
N PHE A 570 -32.86 4.47 -45.68
CA PHE A 570 -31.49 4.10 -45.32
C PHE A 570 -31.40 3.66 -43.86
N VAL A 571 -32.01 4.43 -42.95
CA VAL A 571 -31.98 4.15 -41.52
C VAL A 571 -32.68 2.83 -41.19
N SER A 572 -33.84 2.56 -41.80
CA SER A 572 -34.58 1.31 -41.60
C SER A 572 -33.77 0.09 -42.06
N ARG A 573 -33.22 0.12 -43.29
CA ARG A 573 -32.38 -0.99 -43.81
C ARG A 573 -31.15 -1.26 -42.93
N LEU A 574 -30.51 -0.20 -42.44
CA LEU A 574 -29.39 -0.31 -41.51
C LEU A 574 -29.84 -0.92 -40.18
N CYS A 575 -30.94 -0.44 -39.61
CA CYS A 575 -31.46 -0.93 -38.33
C CYS A 575 -31.85 -2.41 -38.39
N GLU A 576 -32.48 -2.86 -39.48
CA GLU A 576 -32.76 -4.29 -39.73
C GLU A 576 -31.47 -5.11 -39.80
N SER A 577 -30.43 -4.58 -40.45
CA SER A 577 -29.13 -5.23 -40.55
C SER A 577 -28.42 -5.32 -39.20
N ILE A 578 -28.49 -4.26 -38.38
CA ILE A 578 -27.95 -4.24 -37.01
C ILE A 578 -28.73 -5.19 -36.09
N ASP A 579 -30.05 -5.23 -36.20
CA ASP A 579 -30.91 -6.14 -35.44
C ASP A 579 -30.56 -7.61 -35.71
N SER A 580 -30.13 -7.91 -36.94
CA SER A 580 -29.67 -9.25 -37.29
C SER A 580 -28.40 -9.70 -36.52
N LEU A 581 -27.61 -8.77 -35.98
CA LEU A 581 -26.38 -9.07 -35.23
C LEU A 581 -26.63 -9.39 -33.76
N LYS A 582 -27.87 -9.20 -33.26
CA LYS A 582 -28.22 -9.37 -31.85
C LYS A 582 -27.96 -10.79 -31.33
N ASP A 583 -28.08 -11.81 -32.19
CA ASP A 583 -27.84 -13.21 -31.84
C ASP A 583 -26.41 -13.48 -31.31
N SER A 584 -25.41 -12.72 -31.80
CA SER A 584 -24.04 -12.78 -31.28
C SER A 584 -23.92 -12.21 -29.86
N LEU A 585 -24.80 -11.27 -29.51
CA LEU A 585 -24.81 -10.60 -28.22
C LEU A 585 -25.68 -11.32 -27.19
N GLU A 586 -26.72 -12.05 -27.61
CA GLU A 586 -27.68 -12.74 -26.71
C GLU A 586 -27.01 -13.67 -25.69
N ASN A 587 -25.92 -14.34 -26.09
CA ASN A 587 -25.19 -15.28 -25.23
C ASN A 587 -24.10 -14.63 -24.37
N ILE A 588 -23.98 -13.31 -24.40
CA ILE A 588 -23.01 -12.56 -23.60
C ILE A 588 -23.71 -12.01 -22.37
N LEU A 589 -23.08 -12.20 -21.21
CA LEU A 589 -23.58 -11.69 -19.94
C LEU A 589 -23.85 -10.19 -20.02
N ARG A 590 -24.98 -9.78 -19.45
CA ARG A 590 -25.39 -8.39 -19.34
C ARG A 590 -24.81 -7.77 -18.08
N VAL A 591 -24.19 -6.62 -18.23
CA VAL A 591 -23.57 -5.85 -17.15
C VAL A 591 -24.10 -4.42 -17.15
N SER A 592 -23.95 -3.72 -16.04
CA SER A 592 -24.28 -2.29 -15.97
C SER A 592 -23.28 -1.52 -16.83
N ASN A 593 -23.77 -0.75 -17.80
CA ASN A 593 -22.94 0.10 -18.66
C ASN A 593 -22.18 1.14 -17.83
N ARG A 594 -20.86 1.19 -17.99
CA ARG A 594 -19.96 2.11 -17.28
C ARG A 594 -19.31 3.14 -18.19
N ASP A 595 -19.74 3.20 -19.45
CA ASP A 595 -19.28 4.19 -20.41
C ASP A 595 -17.75 4.16 -20.56
N GLY A 596 -17.22 2.99 -20.92
CA GLY A 596 -15.78 2.67 -20.91
C GLY A 596 -14.88 3.47 -21.87
N HIS A 597 -15.27 4.66 -22.31
CA HIS A 597 -14.52 5.55 -23.18
C HIS A 597 -13.19 6.01 -22.57
N PRO A 598 -12.10 6.18 -23.35
CA PRO A 598 -10.81 6.68 -22.84
C PRO A 598 -10.90 8.01 -22.07
N ARG A 599 -11.85 8.89 -22.42
CA ARG A 599 -12.07 10.15 -21.69
C ARG A 599 -12.60 9.97 -20.26
N ASN A 600 -13.08 8.78 -19.89
CA ASN A 600 -13.62 8.46 -18.58
C ASN A 600 -12.60 7.74 -17.68
N TRP A 601 -11.33 7.69 -18.11
CA TRP A 601 -10.24 7.08 -17.36
C TRP A 601 -9.09 8.08 -17.20
N ILE A 602 -8.59 8.21 -15.98
CA ILE A 602 -7.40 9.02 -15.67
C ILE A 602 -6.27 8.08 -15.29
N ARG A 603 -5.12 8.25 -15.94
CA ARG A 603 -3.86 7.69 -15.47
C ARG A 603 -3.35 8.60 -14.36
N SER A 604 -3.36 8.10 -13.12
CA SER A 604 -2.86 8.91 -12.01
C SER A 604 -1.36 9.14 -12.13
N ASP A 605 -0.86 10.22 -11.51
CA ASP A 605 0.57 10.57 -11.49
C ASP A 605 1.49 9.46 -10.93
N TYR A 606 0.90 8.40 -10.36
CA TYR A 606 1.60 7.31 -9.68
C TYR A 606 1.35 5.96 -10.32
N GLY A 607 0.73 5.94 -11.50
CA GLY A 607 0.51 4.72 -12.25
C GLY A 607 -0.67 3.88 -11.78
N GLY A 608 -1.65 4.49 -11.11
CA GLY A 608 -2.98 3.90 -10.90
C GLY A 608 -3.97 4.32 -11.98
N ILE A 609 -5.15 3.72 -11.99
CA ILE A 609 -6.28 4.10 -12.86
C ILE A 609 -7.42 4.64 -12.00
N ILE A 610 -7.94 5.80 -12.40
CA ILE A 610 -9.09 6.43 -11.77
C ILE A 610 -10.25 6.43 -12.78
N ALA A 611 -11.38 5.83 -12.42
CA ALA A 611 -12.59 5.86 -13.24
C ALA A 611 -13.41 7.10 -12.89
N ILE A 612 -13.80 7.87 -13.90
CA ILE A 612 -14.64 9.08 -13.76
C ILE A 612 -15.93 8.93 -14.56
N ASP A 613 -16.88 9.83 -14.32
CA ASP A 613 -18.20 9.87 -15.00
C ASP A 613 -18.97 8.54 -14.98
N ILE A 614 -18.96 7.89 -13.82
CA ILE A 614 -19.60 6.58 -13.64
C ILE A 614 -21.11 6.76 -13.50
N GLU A 615 -21.83 6.52 -14.59
CA GLU A 615 -23.29 6.61 -14.59
C GLU A 615 -23.95 5.31 -14.08
N GLY A 616 -25.15 5.42 -13.52
CA GLY A 616 -26.05 4.29 -13.31
C GLY A 616 -26.66 3.87 -14.65
N GLY A 617 -25.89 3.16 -15.47
CA GLY A 617 -26.28 2.81 -16.83
C GLY A 617 -27.26 1.64 -16.95
N ARG A 618 -27.99 1.63 -18.07
CA ARG A 618 -28.77 0.48 -18.58
C ARG A 618 -27.88 -0.75 -18.79
N PHE A 619 -28.49 -1.91 -19.01
CA PHE A 619 -27.75 -3.14 -19.30
C PHE A 619 -27.23 -3.14 -20.72
N VAL A 620 -25.98 -3.56 -20.84
CA VAL A 620 -25.30 -3.79 -22.11
C VAL A 620 -24.59 -5.13 -22.07
N PRO A 621 -24.34 -5.77 -23.23
CA PRO A 621 -23.41 -6.89 -23.30
C PRO A 621 -22.05 -6.52 -22.70
N LEU A 622 -21.41 -7.44 -21.97
CA LEU A 622 -20.08 -7.25 -21.35
C LEU A 622 -19.02 -6.66 -22.30
N THR A 623 -19.15 -6.88 -23.60
CA THR A 623 -18.24 -6.40 -24.64
C THR A 623 -18.39 -4.91 -25.00
N PHE A 624 -19.50 -4.25 -24.63
CA PHE A 624 -19.81 -2.89 -25.06
C PHE A 624 -18.83 -1.86 -24.53
N ASP A 625 -18.49 -1.92 -23.24
CA ASP A 625 -17.55 -0.96 -22.67
C ASP A 625 -16.12 -1.20 -23.14
N THR A 626 -15.76 -2.45 -23.48
CA THR A 626 -14.49 -2.75 -24.17
C THR A 626 -14.47 -2.18 -25.59
N ALA A 627 -15.58 -2.26 -26.32
CA ALA A 627 -15.72 -1.62 -27.63
C ALA A 627 -15.67 -0.09 -27.52
N ASN A 628 -16.20 0.50 -26.44
CA ASN A 628 -16.05 1.93 -26.16
C ASN A 628 -14.60 2.34 -25.88
N LEU A 629 -13.86 1.49 -25.15
CA LEU A 629 -12.45 1.72 -24.80
C LEU A 629 -11.54 1.69 -26.03
N LEU A 630 -11.68 0.65 -26.86
CA LEU A 630 -10.78 0.38 -27.98
C LEU A 630 -11.25 0.98 -29.30
N GLY A 631 -12.55 1.22 -29.46
CA GLY A 631 -13.15 1.66 -30.72
C GLY A 631 -12.98 3.14 -31.03
N GLN A 632 -12.64 4.01 -30.07
CA GLN A 632 -12.63 5.47 -30.27
C GLN A 632 -11.35 6.03 -30.91
N TYR A 633 -10.24 5.29 -30.82
CA TYR A 633 -8.95 5.72 -31.36
C TYR A 633 -8.29 4.54 -32.06
N ASP A 634 -7.48 4.81 -33.07
CA ASP A 634 -6.72 3.78 -33.79
C ASP A 634 -5.27 3.78 -33.29
N VAL A 635 -5.05 3.15 -32.12
CA VAL A 635 -3.75 3.20 -31.40
C VAL A 635 -3.02 1.87 -31.39
N PHE A 636 -3.72 0.77 -31.64
CA PHE A 636 -3.23 -0.59 -31.44
C PHE A 636 -3.35 -1.43 -32.70
N ASP A 637 -2.42 -2.37 -32.86
CA ASP A 637 -2.55 -3.43 -33.84
C ASP A 637 -3.54 -4.52 -33.37
N GLU A 638 -3.85 -5.47 -34.26
CA GLU A 638 -4.81 -6.55 -33.98
C GLU A 638 -4.37 -7.44 -32.78
N GLU A 639 -3.06 -7.63 -32.56
CA GLU A 639 -2.55 -8.49 -31.48
C GLU A 639 -2.71 -7.81 -30.12
N GLN A 640 -2.39 -6.52 -30.05
CA GLN A 640 -2.59 -5.70 -28.85
C GLN A 640 -4.07 -5.56 -28.51
N GLU A 641 -4.92 -5.31 -29.52
CA GLU A 641 -6.38 -5.27 -29.35
C GLU A 641 -6.91 -6.60 -28.77
N ASP A 642 -6.46 -7.72 -29.32
CA ASP A 642 -6.80 -9.07 -28.86
C ASP A 642 -6.42 -9.30 -27.40
N LEU A 643 -5.23 -8.84 -27.01
CA LEU A 643 -4.74 -8.98 -25.64
C LEU A 643 -5.53 -8.11 -24.65
N ILE A 644 -5.91 -6.88 -25.03
CA ILE A 644 -6.66 -5.97 -24.14
C ILE A 644 -8.06 -6.51 -23.86
N PHE A 645 -8.84 -6.91 -24.89
CA PHE A 645 -10.18 -7.43 -24.63
C PHE A 645 -10.14 -8.78 -23.87
N THR A 646 -9.11 -9.60 -24.12
CA THR A 646 -8.92 -10.86 -23.39
C THR A 646 -8.63 -10.59 -21.92
N LYS A 647 -7.78 -9.59 -21.60
CA LYS A 647 -7.53 -9.15 -20.23
C LYS A 647 -8.79 -8.68 -19.51
N HIS A 648 -9.67 -7.95 -20.20
CA HIS A 648 -10.96 -7.56 -19.62
C HIS A 648 -11.82 -8.79 -19.25
N LEU A 649 -11.92 -9.78 -20.15
CA LEU A 649 -12.64 -11.02 -19.88
C LEU A 649 -12.01 -11.81 -18.73
N ASP A 650 -10.69 -11.92 -18.70
CA ASP A 650 -9.95 -12.62 -17.65
C ASP A 650 -10.11 -11.94 -16.28
N ALA A 651 -10.08 -10.61 -16.24
CA ALA A 651 -10.35 -9.84 -15.04
C ALA A 651 -11.79 -10.04 -14.54
N PHE A 652 -12.77 -9.96 -15.45
CA PHE A 652 -14.16 -10.25 -15.13
C PHE A 652 -14.31 -11.66 -14.51
N LYS A 653 -13.75 -12.70 -15.15
CA LYS A 653 -13.77 -14.07 -14.62
C LYS A 653 -13.07 -14.20 -13.27
N ARG A 654 -11.91 -13.54 -13.09
CA ARG A 654 -11.12 -13.56 -11.85
C ARG A 654 -11.90 -12.97 -10.67
N TYR A 655 -12.63 -11.89 -10.90
CA TYR A 655 -13.33 -11.15 -9.84
C TYR A 655 -14.78 -11.58 -9.65
N SER A 656 -15.38 -12.29 -10.62
CA SER A 656 -16.74 -12.83 -10.55
C SER A 656 -16.84 -13.90 -9.46
N VAL A 657 -17.92 -13.86 -8.68
CA VAL A 657 -18.24 -14.91 -7.70
C VAL A 657 -18.85 -16.12 -8.40
N ASP A 658 -19.58 -15.86 -9.49
CA ASP A 658 -20.19 -16.88 -10.32
C ASP A 658 -19.14 -17.36 -11.34
N ASN A 659 -18.96 -18.67 -11.43
CA ASN A 659 -18.01 -19.30 -12.36
C ASN A 659 -18.57 -19.25 -13.79
N ASN A 660 -18.72 -18.04 -14.32
CA ASN A 660 -19.30 -17.74 -15.62
C ASN A 660 -18.33 -18.17 -16.72
N ASP A 661 -18.60 -19.31 -17.33
CA ASP A 661 -17.82 -19.80 -18.44
C ASP A 661 -18.26 -19.14 -19.76
N ILE A 662 -17.73 -17.94 -19.99
CA ILE A 662 -17.88 -17.25 -21.27
C ILE A 662 -16.79 -17.74 -22.22
N ASP A 663 -17.20 -18.35 -23.32
CA ASP A 663 -16.33 -18.86 -24.38
C ASP A 663 -15.63 -17.71 -25.12
N ILE A 664 -14.30 -17.80 -25.30
CA ILE A 664 -13.47 -16.73 -25.88
C ILE A 664 -13.89 -16.41 -27.32
N PRO A 665 -14.04 -17.39 -28.24
CA PRO A 665 -14.62 -17.16 -29.57
C PRO A 665 -15.97 -16.41 -29.56
N LYS A 666 -16.89 -16.75 -28.64
CA LYS A 666 -18.18 -16.04 -28.54
C LYS A 666 -17.99 -14.60 -28.08
N TYR A 667 -17.15 -14.39 -27.06
CA TYR A 667 -16.80 -13.06 -26.57
C TYR A 667 -16.18 -12.19 -27.66
N ARG A 668 -15.23 -12.75 -28.42
CA ARG A 668 -14.55 -12.08 -29.53
C ARG A 668 -15.51 -11.69 -30.65
N LEU A 669 -16.39 -12.60 -31.09
CA LEU A 669 -17.42 -12.27 -32.10
C LEU A 669 -18.34 -11.14 -31.61
N ALA A 670 -18.82 -11.23 -30.37
CA ALA A 670 -19.66 -10.21 -29.78
C ALA A 670 -18.95 -8.85 -29.63
N TYR A 671 -17.65 -8.86 -29.35
CA TYR A 671 -16.82 -7.67 -29.29
C TYR A 671 -16.76 -6.95 -30.64
N PHE A 672 -16.47 -7.65 -31.74
CA PHE A 672 -16.47 -7.05 -33.08
C PHE A 672 -17.84 -6.49 -33.46
N ASN A 673 -18.92 -7.20 -33.15
CA ASN A 673 -20.27 -6.69 -33.38
C ASN A 673 -20.62 -5.49 -32.48
N SER A 674 -20.07 -5.44 -31.27
CA SER A 674 -20.20 -4.28 -30.38
C SER A 674 -19.49 -3.06 -30.97
N LEU A 675 -18.29 -3.19 -31.56
CA LEU A 675 -17.59 -2.09 -32.25
C LEU A 675 -18.45 -1.50 -33.37
N ILE A 676 -19.05 -2.37 -34.20
CA ILE A 676 -19.92 -1.95 -35.30
C ILE A 676 -21.13 -1.16 -34.79
N ILE A 677 -21.86 -1.72 -33.82
CA ILE A 677 -23.06 -1.08 -33.24
C ILE A 677 -22.69 0.26 -32.60
N ARG A 678 -21.60 0.31 -31.84
CA ARG A 678 -21.16 1.51 -31.15
C ARG A 678 -20.73 2.61 -32.10
N ALA A 679 -20.07 2.29 -33.22
CA ALA A 679 -19.70 3.29 -34.23
C ALA A 679 -20.92 4.05 -34.77
N PHE A 680 -22.01 3.34 -35.10
CA PHE A 680 -23.26 3.99 -35.52
C PHE A 680 -23.91 4.79 -34.39
N GLU A 681 -23.90 4.23 -33.18
CA GLU A 681 -24.54 4.87 -32.04
C GLU A 681 -23.88 6.21 -31.70
N ILE A 682 -22.55 6.27 -31.69
CA ILE A 682 -21.81 7.47 -31.28
C ILE A 682 -21.64 8.50 -32.41
N TYR A 683 -21.76 8.10 -33.69
CA TYR A 683 -21.49 8.97 -34.86
C TYR A 683 -22.07 10.38 -34.69
N VAL A 684 -23.36 10.48 -34.35
CA VAL A 684 -24.07 11.77 -34.18
C VAL A 684 -23.50 12.63 -33.05
N GLN A 685 -22.95 12.01 -32.01
CA GLN A 685 -22.38 12.71 -30.87
C GLN A 685 -21.02 13.35 -31.18
N VAL A 686 -20.28 12.75 -32.13
CA VAL A 686 -18.88 13.12 -32.42
C VAL A 686 -18.68 13.78 -33.78
N LYS A 687 -19.62 13.63 -34.74
CA LYS A 687 -19.43 14.10 -36.12
C LYS A 687 -19.09 15.59 -36.24
N ASP A 688 -19.69 16.42 -35.38
CA ASP A 688 -19.51 17.88 -35.41
C ASP A 688 -18.51 18.37 -34.34
N THR A 689 -18.17 17.54 -33.35
CA THR A 689 -17.41 17.97 -32.16
C THR A 689 -16.03 17.32 -32.05
N ASN A 690 -15.86 16.11 -32.58
CA ASN A 690 -14.62 15.34 -32.52
C ASN A 690 -14.47 14.43 -33.75
N ARG A 691 -14.00 15.04 -34.85
CA ARG A 691 -13.82 14.36 -36.14
C ARG A 691 -12.84 13.20 -36.08
N GLU A 692 -11.81 13.28 -35.25
CA GLU A 692 -10.83 12.21 -35.05
C GLU A 692 -11.52 10.95 -34.52
N VAL A 693 -12.24 11.07 -33.40
CA VAL A 693 -12.98 9.94 -32.81
C VAL A 693 -14.02 9.40 -33.79
N MET A 694 -14.71 10.27 -34.52
CA MET A 694 -15.65 9.84 -35.56
C MET A 694 -14.98 8.93 -36.61
N ILE A 695 -13.86 9.39 -37.19
CA ILE A 695 -13.15 8.65 -38.24
C ILE A 695 -12.60 7.34 -37.69
N SER A 696 -11.92 7.37 -36.54
CA SER A 696 -11.35 6.18 -35.91
C SER A 696 -12.42 5.14 -35.58
N SER A 697 -13.58 5.55 -35.05
CA SER A 697 -14.67 4.61 -34.78
C SER A 697 -15.28 3.97 -36.01
N LEU A 698 -15.43 4.73 -37.11
CA LEU A 698 -15.92 4.16 -38.38
C LEU A 698 -14.90 3.18 -38.99
N GLU A 699 -13.61 3.51 -38.97
CA GLU A 699 -12.56 2.61 -39.47
C GLU A 699 -12.40 1.36 -38.61
N ASN A 700 -12.45 1.50 -37.28
CA ASN A 700 -12.45 0.36 -36.36
C ASN A 700 -13.63 -0.58 -36.61
N ALA A 701 -14.84 -0.04 -36.84
CA ALA A 701 -16.00 -0.84 -37.20
C ALA A 701 -15.82 -1.56 -38.56
N LYS A 702 -15.22 -0.90 -39.57
CA LYS A 702 -14.92 -1.54 -40.85
C LYS A 702 -13.90 -2.68 -40.70
N ARG A 703 -12.83 -2.47 -39.92
CA ARG A 703 -11.86 -3.52 -39.59
C ARG A 703 -12.55 -4.68 -38.87
N ALA A 704 -13.47 -4.40 -37.94
CA ALA A 704 -14.27 -5.41 -37.27
C ALA A 704 -15.11 -6.26 -38.24
N VAL A 705 -15.75 -5.66 -39.26
CA VAL A 705 -16.46 -6.41 -40.32
C VAL A 705 -15.52 -7.38 -41.04
N VAL A 706 -14.35 -6.90 -41.47
CA VAL A 706 -13.33 -7.72 -42.16
C VAL A 706 -12.82 -8.85 -41.26
N ARG A 707 -12.58 -8.58 -39.97
CA ARG A 707 -12.17 -9.59 -39.00
C ARG A 707 -13.26 -10.63 -38.78
N VAL A 708 -14.54 -10.24 -38.76
CA VAL A 708 -15.65 -11.20 -38.66
C VAL A 708 -15.74 -12.09 -39.89
N GLU A 709 -15.57 -11.54 -41.09
CA GLU A 709 -15.52 -12.33 -42.33
C GLU A 709 -14.37 -13.36 -42.29
N ARG A 710 -13.18 -12.92 -41.88
CA ARG A 710 -11.96 -13.74 -41.83
C ARG A 710 -11.99 -14.81 -40.74
N GLU A 711 -12.33 -14.43 -39.50
CA GLU A 711 -12.20 -15.28 -38.30
C GLU A 711 -13.49 -16.07 -38.00
N PHE A 712 -14.64 -15.57 -38.45
CA PHE A 712 -15.96 -16.16 -38.17
C PHE A 712 -16.77 -16.37 -39.46
N SER A 713 -16.12 -16.84 -40.51
CA SER A 713 -16.68 -17.02 -41.87
C SER A 713 -18.05 -17.71 -41.91
N LYS A 714 -18.28 -18.72 -41.07
CA LYS A 714 -19.58 -19.40 -40.96
C LYS A 714 -20.68 -18.50 -40.38
N TYR A 715 -20.35 -17.65 -39.41
CA TYR A 715 -21.29 -16.67 -38.88
C TYR A 715 -21.54 -15.58 -39.93
N TYR A 716 -20.47 -15.02 -40.50
CA TYR A 716 -20.53 -14.01 -41.55
C TYR A 716 -21.40 -14.47 -42.73
N GLY A 717 -21.16 -15.66 -43.28
CA GLY A 717 -21.90 -16.18 -44.44
C GLY A 717 -23.40 -16.34 -44.22
N ARG A 718 -23.87 -16.48 -42.98
CA ARG A 718 -25.32 -16.49 -42.66
C ARG A 718 -25.94 -15.08 -42.62
N LYS A 719 -25.11 -14.05 -42.56
CA LYS A 719 -25.48 -12.63 -42.37
C LYS A 719 -24.82 -11.73 -43.43
N ASP A 720 -24.37 -12.28 -44.55
CA ASP A 720 -23.54 -11.60 -45.55
C ASP A 720 -24.20 -10.31 -46.06
N GLU A 721 -25.47 -10.38 -46.44
CA GLU A 721 -26.24 -9.21 -46.88
C GLU A 721 -26.33 -8.13 -45.79
N SER A 722 -26.50 -8.51 -44.52
CA SER A 722 -26.53 -7.55 -43.41
C SER A 722 -25.17 -6.87 -43.21
N TYR A 723 -24.06 -7.62 -43.33
CA TYR A 723 -22.72 -7.04 -43.24
C TYR A 723 -22.37 -6.13 -44.43
N LYS A 724 -22.83 -6.46 -45.65
CA LYS A 724 -22.69 -5.57 -46.82
C LYS A 724 -23.38 -4.23 -46.60
N VAL A 725 -24.65 -4.25 -46.16
CA VAL A 725 -25.40 -3.02 -45.84
C VAL A 725 -24.71 -2.21 -44.75
N ILE A 726 -24.20 -2.87 -43.72
CA ILE A 726 -23.43 -2.22 -42.65
C ILE A 726 -22.16 -1.57 -43.19
N TYR A 727 -21.39 -2.28 -44.01
CA TYR A 727 -20.14 -1.76 -44.58
C TYR A 727 -20.39 -0.54 -45.47
N GLU A 728 -21.39 -0.61 -46.35
CA GLU A 728 -21.81 0.51 -47.20
C GLU A 728 -22.28 1.71 -46.36
N ALA A 729 -22.99 1.46 -45.25
CA ALA A 729 -23.41 2.51 -44.33
C ALA A 729 -22.21 3.18 -43.65
N LEU A 730 -21.21 2.42 -43.20
CA LEU A 730 -19.98 2.97 -42.61
C LEU A 730 -19.23 3.88 -43.60
N GLU A 731 -19.12 3.48 -44.87
CA GLU A 731 -18.54 4.31 -45.94
C GLU A 731 -19.33 5.60 -46.16
N LYS A 732 -20.66 5.50 -46.22
CA LYS A 732 -21.52 6.67 -46.42
C LYS A 732 -21.42 7.67 -45.27
N LEU A 733 -21.28 7.20 -44.03
CA LEU A 733 -21.10 8.05 -42.85
C LEU A 733 -19.74 8.74 -42.81
N LYS A 734 -18.71 8.20 -43.47
CA LYS A 734 -17.38 8.83 -43.53
C LYS A 734 -17.33 10.04 -44.46
N ILE A 735 -18.15 10.03 -45.51
CA ILE A 735 -18.20 11.08 -46.54
C ILE A 735 -19.00 12.30 -46.08
N ASN A 736 -20.03 12.09 -45.25
CA ASN A 736 -20.87 13.15 -44.68
C ASN A 736 -20.32 13.62 -43.33
#